data_AF-A0A7J6J1R9-F1
#
_entry.id   AF-A0A7J6J1R9-F1
#
_cell.length_a   1.000
_cell.length_b   1.000
_cell.length_c   1.000
_cell.angle_alpha   90.00
_cell.angle_beta   90.00
_cell.angle_gamma   90.00
#
_symmetry.space_group_name_H-M   'P 1'
#
loop_
_entity.id
_entity.type
_entity.pdbx_description
1 polymer ?
#
loop_
_entity_poly.entity_id
_entity_poly.type
_entity_poly.pdbx_seq_one_letter_code
_entity_poly.pdbx_strand_id
1 'polypeptide(L)'
;MWKKNKTKTPQDASPGPSTGSGPISAGPAPPAYTSDPPSSLTDTLENLSISQSPTAVPTEAHCLAHLRLLCAFNRLKTETGYRNGLWNIFDSRAGPQASATNGKSAAIPDPAEPNVDILVKLREKRWAVYVARAVSRYEAWWSFFVPDMLLEKDMLDPDEGRRDRYEGFVTREGMVWNADMLPPLDVLLVWHAHMLNPRIYLEDCLRYGHAALWAAGMPWAIVNAAIRGPAFEYVVSETCVAHWTSRTNLAWRNEDDPDTKEIKCPSCAATVSVPWTTCGQEEGYQGSHRPGLSGSGLADGHLSQTCPCTFTITHQALRTAKFLADIQASIKQGHAMPGTILDLQSAMPKLLSSASSSSTSSPIPDQLFPSHLARRGVLSPVLSLLTPGSPTPASMTAVRDVIEETFTGKFADQKNLREVMSRHGHKKVTEFRLSLEGRRQTRKMMSRYWENASLLGIDLVGCVMRQGVFTEKMCKINWLSLPTAQQTMTALLTKYTRFMTIVSLASSTKDRVAVPTVDVDLAWHTHQLSPRSYYDYTVAETAAFVDHNDKVDEDKLSTAFEWTCKTYQERFGEVYSECKCWYCETVRVMALPATKMFGSGKEEKFLEAWHSSPEAKNVPIPPAAESAHVSSHPAVHTNETTSRRAHTRPLRLDYRNRLEETHSKARKRANKTFKADQGKRMGPRGEDMASFWGKEVPVQGPWAASLAATTTSDMYPSPPGFVSTGPGAVGSCATGTCGGSGGCASETLGMCSARCVGSAWFGGKSGCTGFAGS
;
A
#
# COMPACT_ATOMS: atom_id res chain seq x y z
N MET A 1 39.31 -18.89 -33.74
CA MET A 1 40.69 -18.85 -34.30
C MET A 1 40.83 -17.61 -35.18
N TRP A 2 42.00 -16.98 -35.09
CA TRP A 2 42.47 -15.75 -35.75
C TRP A 2 42.01 -15.53 -37.20
N LYS A 3 41.55 -14.33 -37.59
CA LYS A 3 42.29 -13.08 -37.89
C LYS A 3 43.06 -13.15 -39.23
N LYS A 4 42.78 -12.19 -40.13
CA LYS A 4 43.70 -11.35 -40.96
C LYS A 4 43.26 -11.18 -42.42
N ASN A 5 43.02 -9.92 -42.82
CA ASN A 5 43.88 -9.06 -43.68
C ASN A 5 43.59 -9.26 -45.17
N LYS A 6 43.74 -8.32 -46.10
CA LYS A 6 44.08 -6.88 -46.19
C LYS A 6 44.01 -6.55 -47.69
N THR A 7 43.70 -5.29 -48.05
CA THR A 7 44.23 -4.53 -49.23
C THR A 7 43.91 -5.04 -50.66
N LYS A 8 43.81 -4.27 -51.74
CA LYS A 8 44.29 -2.93 -52.14
C LYS A 8 43.57 -2.48 -53.44
N THR A 9 43.64 -1.17 -53.71
CA THR A 9 43.36 -0.33 -54.90
C THR A 9 43.81 -0.88 -56.28
N PRO A 10 43.43 -0.32 -57.47
CA PRO A 10 43.59 1.09 -57.93
C PRO A 10 42.40 1.68 -58.78
N GLN A 11 42.07 2.98 -58.75
CA GLN A 11 42.62 4.12 -59.52
C GLN A 11 42.85 3.86 -61.03
N ASP A 12 42.05 4.48 -61.92
CA ASP A 12 42.50 5.58 -62.79
C ASP A 12 41.43 6.07 -63.79
N ALA A 13 41.60 7.33 -64.20
CA ALA A 13 41.12 8.02 -65.41
C ALA A 13 40.15 9.21 -65.18
N SER A 14 40.74 10.41 -65.10
CA SER A 14 40.12 11.69 -65.46
C SER A 14 40.04 11.83 -67.00
N PRO A 15 39.16 12.69 -67.55
CA PRO A 15 39.59 14.05 -67.91
C PRO A 15 38.53 15.15 -67.67
N GLY A 16 38.97 16.40 -67.42
CA GLY A 16 38.12 17.61 -67.40
C GLY A 16 37.83 18.17 -68.81
N PRO A 17 37.59 19.49 -69.00
CA PRO A 17 36.92 20.47 -68.16
C PRO A 17 35.74 21.21 -68.88
N SER A 18 34.82 21.74 -68.06
CA SER A 18 33.97 22.94 -68.20
C SER A 18 33.49 23.48 -69.58
N THR A 19 32.17 23.65 -69.71
CA THR A 19 31.59 24.88 -70.30
C THR A 19 30.42 25.35 -69.41
N GLY A 20 30.45 26.63 -69.03
CA GLY A 20 29.49 27.24 -68.11
C GLY A 20 28.37 28.01 -68.82
N SER A 21 27.34 28.38 -68.06
CA SER A 21 26.55 29.60 -68.28
C SER A 21 25.64 29.91 -67.08
N GLY A 22 26.05 30.92 -66.32
CA GLY A 22 25.22 32.07 -65.89
C GLY A 22 24.18 31.92 -64.76
N PRO A 23 23.89 33.01 -64.01
CA PRO A 23 23.45 32.94 -62.61
C PRO A 23 22.00 33.40 -62.39
N ILE A 24 21.29 32.82 -61.41
CA ILE A 24 20.03 33.37 -60.88
C ILE A 24 19.99 33.24 -59.35
N SER A 25 20.06 34.40 -58.68
CA SER A 25 19.46 34.82 -57.40
C SER A 25 19.53 33.89 -56.17
N ALA A 26 20.37 34.27 -55.20
CA ALA A 26 20.33 33.78 -53.82
C ALA A 26 19.13 34.37 -53.06
N GLY A 27 18.28 33.51 -52.48
CA GLY A 27 17.27 33.89 -51.50
C GLY A 27 17.87 34.10 -50.09
N PRO A 28 17.12 34.72 -49.15
CA PRO A 28 17.65 35.13 -47.86
C PRO A 28 17.97 33.93 -46.97
N ALA A 29 19.10 34.00 -46.26
CA ALA A 29 19.54 32.98 -45.32
C ALA A 29 18.53 32.80 -44.18
N PRO A 30 18.21 31.55 -43.78
CA PRO A 30 17.39 31.29 -42.60
C PRO A 30 18.09 31.78 -41.33
N PRO A 31 17.34 32.20 -40.30
CA PRO A 31 17.93 32.74 -39.08
C PRO A 31 18.85 31.71 -38.42
N ALA A 32 20.01 32.18 -37.97
CA ALA A 32 20.98 31.38 -37.23
C ALA A 32 20.31 30.86 -35.95
N TYR A 33 20.09 29.54 -35.89
CA TYR A 33 19.77 28.87 -34.65
C TYR A 33 21.00 28.96 -33.74
N THR A 34 20.90 29.77 -32.69
CA THR A 34 21.79 29.66 -31.53
C THR A 34 21.51 28.30 -30.89
N SER A 35 22.36 27.32 -31.19
CA SER A 35 22.39 26.04 -30.51
C SER A 35 23.02 26.22 -29.14
N ASP A 36 22.21 26.61 -28.15
CA ASP A 36 22.55 26.24 -26.78
C ASP A 36 22.56 24.71 -26.71
N PRO A 37 23.61 24.08 -26.15
CA PRO A 37 23.62 22.64 -25.99
C PRO A 37 22.41 22.22 -25.16
N PRO A 38 21.72 21.12 -25.49
CA PRO A 38 20.61 20.65 -24.68
C PRO A 38 21.13 20.40 -23.26
N SER A 39 20.64 21.17 -22.28
CA SER A 39 20.77 20.81 -20.87
C SER A 39 20.36 19.35 -20.75
N SER A 40 21.18 18.53 -20.08
CA SER A 40 20.88 17.11 -19.95
C SER A 40 19.48 16.93 -19.36
N LEU A 41 18.69 15.94 -19.79
CA LEU A 41 17.39 15.62 -19.18
C LEU A 41 17.50 15.52 -17.64
N THR A 42 18.65 15.06 -17.16
CA THR A 42 19.02 15.03 -15.74
C THR A 42 19.03 16.43 -15.10
N ASP A 43 19.63 17.43 -15.76
CA ASP A 43 19.72 18.81 -15.27
C ASP A 43 18.33 19.45 -15.17
N THR A 44 17.48 19.20 -16.17
CA THR A 44 16.08 19.68 -16.18
C THR A 44 15.27 19.07 -15.03
N LEU A 45 15.47 17.77 -14.76
CA LEU A 45 14.77 17.07 -13.67
C LEU A 45 15.29 17.45 -12.27
N GLU A 46 16.56 17.86 -12.15
CA GLU A 46 17.11 18.38 -10.89
C GLU A 46 16.58 19.79 -10.55
N ASN A 47 16.32 20.61 -11.56
CA ASN A 47 15.92 22.00 -11.41
C ASN A 47 14.41 22.23 -11.67
N LEU A 48 13.57 21.27 -11.28
CA LEU A 48 12.12 21.40 -11.41
C LEU A 48 11.60 22.60 -10.61
N SER A 49 10.79 23.45 -11.25
CA SER A 49 10.11 24.57 -10.60
C SER A 49 8.92 24.05 -9.78
N ILE A 50 9.15 23.75 -8.51
CA ILE A 50 8.13 23.24 -7.58
C ILE A 50 7.80 24.32 -6.55
N SER A 51 6.51 24.66 -6.45
CA SER A 51 6.02 25.60 -5.42
C SER A 51 6.24 25.02 -4.03
N GLN A 52 6.74 25.85 -3.09
CA GLN A 52 6.78 25.49 -1.68
C GLN A 52 5.40 25.59 -1.01
N SER A 53 4.49 26.38 -1.58
CA SER A 53 3.10 26.46 -1.14
C SER A 53 2.29 25.31 -1.75
N PRO A 54 1.38 24.68 -0.97
CA PRO A 54 0.52 23.61 -1.47
C PRO A 54 -0.34 24.06 -2.67
N THR A 55 -0.37 23.25 -3.73
CA THR A 55 -1.29 23.44 -4.86
C THR A 55 -2.54 22.57 -4.67
N ALA A 56 -3.70 23.04 -5.12
CA ALA A 56 -4.99 22.33 -4.95
C ALA A 56 -5.06 20.94 -5.61
N VAL A 57 -4.27 20.73 -6.66
CA VAL A 57 -4.04 19.46 -7.32
C VAL A 57 -2.55 19.33 -7.67
N PRO A 58 -2.01 18.11 -7.81
CA PRO A 58 -0.62 17.94 -8.23
C PRO A 58 -0.39 18.49 -9.64
N THR A 59 0.84 18.95 -9.87
CA THR A 59 1.32 19.42 -11.19
C THR A 59 2.31 18.41 -11.79
N GLU A 60 2.72 18.62 -13.04
CA GLU A 60 3.71 17.77 -13.70
C GLU A 60 5.02 17.72 -12.92
N ALA A 61 5.47 18.86 -12.38
CA ALA A 61 6.69 18.94 -11.59
C ALA A 61 6.61 18.10 -10.31
N HIS A 62 5.44 18.06 -9.65
CA HIS A 62 5.23 17.19 -8.49
C HIS A 62 5.32 15.71 -8.86
N CYS A 63 4.69 15.28 -9.95
CA CYS A 63 4.74 13.88 -10.39
C CYS A 63 6.15 13.47 -10.83
N LEU A 64 6.92 14.35 -11.49
CA LEU A 64 8.32 14.09 -11.85
C LEU A 64 9.22 14.00 -10.62
N ALA A 65 9.06 14.89 -9.64
CA ALA A 65 9.79 14.82 -8.37
C ALA A 65 9.46 13.53 -7.59
N HIS A 66 8.19 13.12 -7.61
CA HIS A 66 7.76 11.86 -7.01
C HIS A 66 8.40 10.66 -7.70
N LEU A 67 8.42 10.60 -9.04
CA LEU A 67 9.12 9.55 -9.77
C LEU A 67 10.61 9.46 -9.39
N ARG A 68 11.30 10.61 -9.24
CA ARG A 68 12.70 10.64 -8.79
C ARG A 68 12.87 10.05 -7.41
N LEU A 69 11.97 10.38 -6.48
CA LEU A 69 11.96 9.81 -5.12
C LEU A 69 11.72 8.28 -5.14
N LEU A 70 10.79 7.81 -5.97
CA LEU A 70 10.56 6.37 -6.15
C LEU A 70 11.81 5.66 -6.69
N CYS A 71 12.53 6.26 -7.65
CA CYS A 71 13.79 5.69 -8.12
C CYS A 71 14.88 5.65 -7.03
N ALA A 72 14.96 6.66 -6.17
CA ALA A 72 15.86 6.66 -5.02
C ALA A 72 15.51 5.53 -4.03
N PHE A 73 14.22 5.31 -3.75
CA PHE A 73 13.77 4.19 -2.91
C PHE A 73 14.06 2.82 -3.54
N ASN A 74 13.86 2.68 -4.86
CA ASN A 74 14.18 1.44 -5.57
C ASN A 74 15.68 1.13 -5.54
N ARG A 75 16.52 2.17 -5.67
CA ARG A 75 17.97 2.06 -5.49
C ARG A 75 18.31 1.59 -4.07
N LEU A 76 17.74 2.22 -3.04
CA LEU A 76 17.96 1.84 -1.64
C LEU A 76 17.64 0.37 -1.38
N LYS A 77 16.49 -0.10 -1.88
CA LYS A 77 16.09 -1.51 -1.82
C LYS A 77 17.12 -2.42 -2.50
N THR A 78 17.52 -2.07 -3.72
CA THR A 78 18.48 -2.85 -4.51
C THR A 78 19.83 -2.93 -3.82
N GLU A 79 20.40 -1.80 -3.40
CA GLU A 79 21.69 -1.76 -2.72
C GLU A 79 21.68 -2.57 -1.42
N THR A 80 20.60 -2.49 -0.65
CA THR A 80 20.46 -3.24 0.61
C THR A 80 20.40 -4.75 0.36
N GLY A 81 19.53 -5.19 -0.55
CA GLY A 81 19.37 -6.62 -0.82
C GLY A 81 20.62 -7.25 -1.41
N TYR A 82 21.30 -6.55 -2.32
CA TYR A 82 22.52 -7.03 -2.98
C TYR A 82 23.81 -6.85 -2.15
N ARG A 83 23.75 -6.22 -0.97
CA ARG A 83 24.91 -6.10 -0.08
C ARG A 83 25.22 -7.43 0.61
N ASN A 84 26.11 -8.21 0.03
CA ASN A 84 26.56 -9.49 0.58
C ASN A 84 27.07 -9.34 2.02
N GLY A 85 26.61 -10.21 2.92
CA GLY A 85 27.07 -10.26 4.31
C GLY A 85 26.41 -9.29 5.28
N LEU A 86 25.51 -8.40 4.83
CA LEU A 86 24.80 -7.48 5.73
C LEU A 86 24.01 -8.28 6.79
N TRP A 87 24.26 -7.98 8.07
CA TRP A 87 23.81 -8.75 9.26
C TRP A 87 24.18 -10.24 9.25
N ASN A 88 25.36 -10.56 8.72
CA ASN A 88 25.85 -11.94 8.58
C ASN A 88 24.91 -12.83 7.75
N ILE A 89 24.15 -12.24 6.83
CA ILE A 89 23.37 -12.96 5.83
C ILE A 89 24.24 -12.93 4.57
N PHE A 90 24.94 -14.01 4.24
CA PHE A 90 25.84 -14.10 3.08
C PHE A 90 25.21 -14.85 1.89
N ASP A 91 25.49 -14.40 0.67
CA ASP A 91 25.02 -15.02 -0.58
C ASP A 91 25.60 -16.43 -0.76
N SER A 92 26.78 -16.71 -0.18
CA SER A 92 27.40 -18.05 -0.16
C SER A 92 26.50 -19.12 0.46
N ARG A 93 25.52 -18.74 1.29
CA ARG A 93 24.50 -19.65 1.86
C ARG A 93 23.53 -20.20 0.83
N ALA A 94 23.44 -19.63 -0.38
CA ALA A 94 22.64 -20.19 -1.45
C ALA A 94 23.11 -21.61 -1.84
N GLY A 95 24.42 -21.85 -1.81
CA GLY A 95 25.01 -23.14 -2.18
C GLY A 95 24.83 -23.46 -3.66
N PRO A 96 25.37 -24.59 -4.14
CA PRO A 96 25.30 -24.95 -5.55
C PRO A 96 23.84 -25.21 -5.97
N GLN A 97 23.52 -24.89 -7.21
CA GLN A 97 22.23 -25.22 -7.80
C GLN A 97 22.03 -26.74 -7.86
N ALA A 98 20.89 -27.24 -7.35
CA ALA A 98 20.58 -28.66 -7.43
C ALA A 98 20.35 -29.10 -8.88
N SER A 99 20.89 -30.26 -9.26
CA SER A 99 20.63 -30.87 -10.57
C SER A 99 19.14 -31.18 -10.72
N ALA A 100 18.47 -30.54 -11.69
CA ALA A 100 17.07 -30.78 -11.98
C ALA A 100 16.91 -32.17 -12.62
N THR A 101 16.53 -33.18 -11.82
CA THR A 101 16.16 -34.50 -12.32
C THR A 101 14.76 -34.47 -12.93
N ASN A 102 14.60 -33.81 -14.08
CA ASN A 102 13.37 -33.87 -14.88
C ASN A 102 13.70 -34.25 -16.33
N GLY A 103 13.93 -35.55 -16.55
CA GLY A 103 13.53 -36.34 -17.74
C GLY A 103 13.87 -35.90 -19.17
N LYS A 104 14.50 -34.74 -19.42
CA LYS A 104 14.96 -34.29 -20.74
C LYS A 104 16.27 -33.56 -20.54
N SER A 105 17.35 -34.06 -21.17
CA SER A 105 18.75 -33.58 -21.06
C SER A 105 18.90 -32.20 -20.41
N ALA A 106 18.99 -32.19 -19.08
CA ALA A 106 19.42 -31.03 -18.34
C ALA A 106 20.95 -30.99 -18.45
N ALA A 107 21.51 -29.86 -18.90
CA ALA A 107 22.93 -29.59 -18.73
C ALA A 107 23.29 -29.81 -17.25
N ILE A 108 24.41 -30.48 -17.00
CA ILE A 108 24.96 -30.62 -15.64
C ILE A 108 25.13 -29.18 -15.12
N PRO A 109 24.42 -28.75 -14.06
CA PRO A 109 24.62 -27.41 -13.51
C PRO A 109 26.07 -27.25 -13.11
N ASP A 110 26.67 -26.11 -13.43
CA ASP A 110 28.01 -25.79 -12.94
C ASP A 110 27.96 -25.81 -11.39
N PRO A 111 28.76 -26.66 -10.71
CA PRO A 111 28.80 -26.70 -9.24
C PRO A 111 29.20 -25.36 -8.60
N ALA A 112 29.63 -24.36 -9.38
CA ALA A 112 29.90 -23.00 -8.92
C ALA A 112 28.67 -22.05 -8.93
N GLU A 113 27.57 -22.37 -9.61
CA GLU A 113 26.42 -21.46 -9.70
C GLU A 113 25.51 -21.52 -8.45
N PRO A 114 25.19 -20.37 -7.83
CA PRO A 114 24.39 -20.35 -6.61
C PRO A 114 22.92 -20.69 -6.88
N ASN A 115 22.28 -21.40 -5.95
CA ASN A 115 20.84 -21.65 -6.00
C ASN A 115 20.06 -20.33 -5.95
N VAL A 116 19.54 -19.92 -7.10
CA VAL A 116 18.82 -18.64 -7.28
C VAL A 116 17.61 -18.53 -6.34
N ASP A 117 16.89 -19.62 -6.07
CA ASP A 117 15.71 -19.62 -5.20
C ASP A 117 16.04 -19.29 -3.75
N ILE A 118 17.22 -19.68 -3.29
CA ILE A 118 17.71 -19.33 -1.96
C ILE A 118 18.30 -17.92 -1.98
N LEU A 119 19.04 -17.57 -3.03
CA LEU A 119 19.67 -16.26 -3.18
C LEU A 119 18.66 -15.11 -3.10
N VAL A 120 17.53 -15.20 -3.82
CA VAL A 120 16.47 -14.18 -3.74
C VAL A 120 15.87 -14.06 -2.35
N LYS A 121 15.75 -15.17 -1.62
CA LYS A 121 15.24 -15.18 -0.24
C LYS A 121 16.22 -14.56 0.75
N LEU A 122 17.53 -14.73 0.55
CA LEU A 122 18.57 -14.09 1.37
C LEU A 122 18.57 -12.57 1.18
N ARG A 123 18.44 -12.11 -0.08
CA ARG A 123 18.31 -10.68 -0.41
C ARG A 123 17.05 -10.07 0.20
N GLU A 124 15.91 -10.76 0.05
CA GLU A 124 14.66 -10.37 0.69
C GLU A 124 14.80 -10.31 2.21
N LYS A 125 15.51 -11.27 2.82
CA LYS A 125 15.70 -11.28 4.27
C LYS A 125 16.49 -10.07 4.76
N ARG A 126 17.54 -9.64 4.05
CA ARG A 126 18.24 -8.38 4.34
C ARG A 126 17.28 -7.19 4.24
N TRP A 127 16.48 -7.14 3.17
CA TRP A 127 15.49 -6.07 3.01
C TRP A 127 14.45 -6.04 4.13
N ALA A 128 13.94 -7.20 4.56
CA ALA A 128 13.01 -7.32 5.68
C ALA A 128 13.59 -6.74 6.99
N VAL A 129 14.85 -7.07 7.29
CA VAL A 129 15.57 -6.53 8.46
C VAL A 129 15.73 -5.01 8.33
N TYR A 130 16.15 -4.53 7.16
CA TYR A 130 16.31 -3.10 6.88
C TYR A 130 15.03 -2.31 7.10
N VAL A 131 13.90 -2.78 6.55
CA VAL A 131 12.59 -2.11 6.67
C VAL A 131 12.10 -2.12 8.12
N ALA A 132 12.26 -3.21 8.86
CA ALA A 132 11.90 -3.26 10.27
C ALA A 132 12.68 -2.23 11.11
N ARG A 133 13.99 -2.07 10.82
CA ARG A 133 14.84 -1.03 11.43
C ARG A 133 14.40 0.37 11.01
N ALA A 134 14.09 0.58 9.73
CA ALA A 134 13.62 1.85 9.20
C ALA A 134 12.31 2.31 9.86
N VAL A 135 11.36 1.39 10.08
CA VAL A 135 10.11 1.68 10.81
C VAL A 135 10.39 2.11 12.24
N SER A 136 11.32 1.46 12.94
CA SER A 136 11.73 1.89 14.28
C SER A 136 12.42 3.25 14.29
N ARG A 137 13.24 3.55 13.28
CA ARG A 137 13.89 4.86 13.12
C ARG A 137 12.84 5.95 12.82
N TYR A 138 11.81 5.62 12.05
CA TYR A 138 10.66 6.49 11.81
C TYR A 138 9.82 6.74 13.07
N GLU A 139 9.60 5.75 13.92
CA GLU A 139 8.93 5.94 15.22
C GLU A 139 9.73 6.85 16.16
N ALA A 140 11.06 6.71 16.18
CA ALA A 140 11.93 7.63 16.90
C ALA A 140 11.79 9.05 16.36
N TRP A 141 11.80 9.21 15.04
CA TRP A 141 11.60 10.49 14.37
C TRP A 141 10.24 11.13 14.65
N TRP A 142 9.18 10.33 14.58
CA TRP A 142 7.82 10.76 14.93
C TRP A 142 7.75 11.30 16.35
N SER A 143 8.48 10.69 17.29
CA SER A 143 8.49 11.08 18.70
C SER A 143 9.22 12.40 18.97
N PHE A 144 9.88 13.04 17.99
CA PHE A 144 10.47 14.38 18.15
C PHE A 144 9.45 15.49 18.13
N PHE A 145 8.35 15.30 17.43
CA PHE A 145 7.24 16.22 17.48
C PHE A 145 6.59 16.03 18.86
N VAL A 146 6.77 16.99 19.76
CA VAL A 146 6.25 16.90 21.13
C VAL A 146 4.76 16.58 21.06
N PRO A 147 4.33 15.41 21.54
CA PRO A 147 2.98 14.95 21.32
C PRO A 147 2.02 15.76 22.16
N ASP A 148 0.95 16.21 21.52
CA ASP A 148 -0.12 16.93 22.17
C ASP A 148 -1.41 16.12 22.01
N MET A 149 -1.51 15.08 22.82
CA MET A 149 -2.43 13.96 22.61
C MET A 149 -3.90 14.40 22.58
N LEU A 150 -4.65 13.85 21.62
CA LEU A 150 -6.10 14.04 21.52
C LEU A 150 -6.81 13.33 22.68
N LEU A 151 -7.69 14.05 23.36
CA LEU A 151 -8.51 13.53 24.44
C LEU A 151 -9.90 13.20 23.93
N GLU A 152 -10.55 12.19 24.51
CA GLU A 152 -11.95 11.89 24.17
C GLU A 152 -12.87 13.09 24.42
N LYS A 153 -12.59 13.90 25.46
CA LYS A 153 -13.37 15.12 25.73
C LYS A 153 -13.30 16.14 24.59
N ASP A 154 -12.20 16.19 23.85
CA ASP A 154 -12.03 17.12 22.71
C ASP A 154 -12.97 16.76 21.55
N MET A 155 -13.43 15.51 21.50
CA MET A 155 -14.34 15.01 20.47
C MET A 155 -15.82 15.22 20.82
N LEU A 156 -16.13 15.53 22.09
CA LEU A 156 -17.49 15.66 22.61
C LEU A 156 -17.84 17.12 22.87
N ASP A 157 -17.10 17.73 23.81
CA ASP A 157 -17.30 19.09 24.28
C ASP A 157 -15.93 19.68 24.61
N PRO A 158 -15.16 20.09 23.58
CA PRO A 158 -13.83 20.63 23.77
C PRO A 158 -13.87 21.96 24.53
N ASP A 159 -12.96 22.12 25.49
CA ASP A 159 -12.64 23.42 26.07
C ASP A 159 -12.31 24.42 24.95
N GLU A 160 -12.58 25.72 25.14
CA GLU A 160 -12.42 26.76 24.10
C GLU A 160 -11.04 26.72 23.42
N GLY A 161 -9.95 26.56 24.19
CA GLY A 161 -8.57 26.44 23.67
C GLY A 161 -8.20 25.09 23.05
N ARG A 162 -9.13 24.14 22.96
CA ARG A 162 -8.92 22.77 22.47
C ARG A 162 -9.75 22.41 21.23
N ARG A 163 -10.70 23.25 20.80
CA ARG A 163 -11.52 23.03 19.58
C ARG A 163 -10.69 22.77 18.33
N ASP A 164 -9.62 23.54 18.13
CA ASP A 164 -8.75 23.45 16.95
C ASP A 164 -7.90 22.17 16.90
N ARG A 165 -8.02 21.30 17.90
CA ARG A 165 -7.30 20.02 17.97
C ARG A 165 -8.05 18.88 17.32
N TYR A 166 -9.36 19.04 17.12
CA TYR A 166 -10.20 18.03 16.51
C TYR A 166 -10.90 18.58 15.27
N GLU A 167 -11.98 19.34 15.41
CA GLU A 167 -12.74 19.88 14.27
C GLU A 167 -11.91 20.91 13.46
N GLY A 168 -11.23 21.83 14.14
CA GLY A 168 -10.36 22.83 13.50
C GLY A 168 -8.97 22.29 13.10
N PHE A 169 -8.68 21.01 13.31
CA PHE A 169 -7.35 20.44 13.01
C PHE A 169 -6.97 20.59 11.54
N VAL A 170 -7.92 20.34 10.63
CA VAL A 170 -7.69 20.28 9.19
C VAL A 170 -7.45 21.66 8.56
N THR A 171 -7.71 22.75 9.29
CA THR A 171 -7.51 24.13 8.81
C THR A 171 -6.16 24.73 9.23
N ARG A 172 -5.39 24.02 10.07
CA ARG A 172 -4.12 24.52 10.62
C ARG A 172 -3.05 24.67 9.56
N GLU A 173 -2.20 25.68 9.74
CA GLU A 173 -1.09 25.95 8.83
C GLU A 173 -0.01 24.87 8.91
N GLY A 174 0.60 24.59 7.77
CA GLY A 174 1.73 23.67 7.67
C GLY A 174 2.98 24.27 8.27
N MET A 175 3.83 23.42 8.84
CA MET A 175 5.19 23.82 9.18
C MET A 175 6.01 24.13 7.93
N VAL A 176 6.98 25.03 8.07
CA VAL A 176 7.93 25.35 7.00
C VAL A 176 9.12 24.40 7.08
N TRP A 177 9.40 23.71 5.98
CA TRP A 177 10.55 22.83 5.86
C TRP A 177 11.80 23.59 5.43
N ASN A 178 12.95 23.14 5.90
CA ASN A 178 14.26 23.48 5.33
C ASN A 178 15.10 22.21 5.10
N ALA A 179 16.20 22.34 4.38
CA ALA A 179 17.04 21.20 3.98
C ALA A 179 17.63 20.42 5.17
N ASP A 180 17.93 21.08 6.28
CA ASP A 180 18.53 20.45 7.47
C ASP A 180 17.50 19.71 8.35
N MET A 181 16.22 19.73 7.97
CA MET A 181 15.14 18.99 8.64
C MET A 181 14.81 17.66 7.96
N LEU A 182 15.40 17.38 6.80
CA LEU A 182 15.13 16.16 6.07
C LEU A 182 15.59 14.92 6.87
N PRO A 183 14.75 13.88 6.97
CA PRO A 183 15.19 12.63 7.58
C PRO A 183 16.07 11.82 6.60
N PRO A 184 16.78 10.79 7.08
CA PRO A 184 17.41 9.76 6.24
C PRO A 184 16.43 9.14 5.23
N LEU A 185 16.95 8.62 4.12
CA LEU A 185 16.12 8.09 3.02
C LEU A 185 15.23 6.91 3.46
N ASP A 186 15.68 6.08 4.40
CA ASP A 186 14.90 4.96 4.93
C ASP A 186 13.71 5.42 5.80
N VAL A 187 13.88 6.52 6.53
CA VAL A 187 12.81 7.14 7.30
C VAL A 187 11.84 7.89 6.38
N LEU A 188 12.36 8.55 5.34
CA LEU A 188 11.54 9.18 4.30
C LEU A 188 10.71 8.14 3.53
N LEU A 189 11.24 6.95 3.29
CA LEU A 189 10.52 5.80 2.71
C LEU A 189 9.33 5.37 3.57
N VAL A 190 9.53 5.25 4.88
CA VAL A 190 8.45 4.88 5.80
C VAL A 190 7.41 6.00 5.91
N TRP A 191 7.85 7.25 5.99
CA TRP A 191 6.95 8.40 6.04
C TRP A 191 6.09 8.51 4.78
N HIS A 192 6.69 8.34 3.60
CA HIS A 192 5.98 8.25 2.32
C HIS A 192 4.90 7.17 2.35
N ALA A 193 5.24 5.93 2.72
CA ALA A 193 4.28 4.83 2.79
C ALA A 193 3.15 5.07 3.81
N HIS A 194 3.43 5.78 4.91
CA HIS A 194 2.43 6.16 5.90
C HIS A 194 1.43 7.20 5.34
N MET A 195 1.92 8.24 4.65
CA MET A 195 1.07 9.27 4.04
C MET A 195 0.14 8.71 2.95
N LEU A 196 0.55 7.64 2.26
CA LEU A 196 -0.27 6.92 1.29
C LEU A 196 -1.40 6.08 1.91
N ASN A 197 -1.56 6.13 3.23
CA ASN A 197 -2.75 5.66 3.95
C ASN A 197 -3.48 6.87 4.57
N PRO A 198 -4.12 7.73 3.76
CA PRO A 198 -4.44 9.11 4.12
C PRO A 198 -5.36 9.23 5.34
N ARG A 199 -6.34 8.33 5.51
CA ARG A 199 -7.21 8.33 6.70
C ARG A 199 -6.48 7.94 7.98
N ILE A 200 -5.57 6.98 7.90
CA ILE A 200 -4.77 6.53 9.06
C ILE A 200 -3.75 7.60 9.42
N TYR A 201 -3.08 8.17 8.42
CA TYR A 201 -2.15 9.26 8.61
C TYR A 201 -2.82 10.48 9.27
N LEU A 202 -4.02 10.86 8.81
CA LEU A 202 -4.82 11.91 9.46
C LEU A 202 -5.18 11.54 10.90
N GLU A 203 -5.65 10.32 11.14
CA GLU A 203 -6.05 9.86 12.48
C GLU A 203 -4.86 9.84 13.46
N ASP A 204 -3.68 9.39 13.03
CA ASP A 204 -2.46 9.42 13.83
C ASP A 204 -1.98 10.85 14.07
N CYS A 205 -2.00 11.72 13.06
CA CYS A 205 -1.64 13.13 13.25
C CYS A 205 -2.61 13.85 14.21
N LEU A 206 -3.93 13.59 14.11
CA LEU A 206 -4.93 14.07 15.06
C LEU A 206 -4.61 13.58 16.48
N ARG A 207 -4.37 12.27 16.61
CA ARG A 207 -4.14 11.62 17.90
C ARG A 207 -2.91 12.17 18.62
N TYR A 208 -1.83 12.47 17.90
CA TYR A 208 -0.58 13.00 18.44
C TYR A 208 -0.46 14.54 18.39
N GLY A 209 -1.47 15.24 17.85
CA GLY A 209 -1.45 16.70 17.73
C GLY A 209 -0.50 17.26 16.66
N HIS A 210 -0.17 16.49 15.63
CA HIS A 210 0.81 16.83 14.59
C HIS A 210 0.17 17.56 13.38
N ALA A 211 -0.66 18.57 13.64
CA ALA A 211 -1.40 19.28 12.59
C ALA A 211 -0.47 20.00 11.60
N ALA A 212 0.60 20.62 12.09
CA ALA A 212 1.55 21.34 11.24
C ALA A 212 2.31 20.40 10.30
N LEU A 213 2.64 19.19 10.77
CA LEU A 213 3.26 18.14 9.95
C LEU A 213 2.29 17.64 8.87
N TRP A 214 1.05 17.33 9.27
CA TRP A 214 0.01 16.88 8.34
C TRP A 214 -0.29 17.90 7.25
N ALA A 215 -0.42 19.18 7.63
CA ALA A 215 -0.75 20.25 6.70
C ALA A 215 0.41 20.61 5.76
N ALA A 216 1.67 20.46 6.19
CA ALA A 216 2.84 20.74 5.36
C ALA A 216 3.03 19.71 4.23
N GLY A 217 2.71 18.45 4.50
CA GLY A 217 2.91 17.37 3.53
C GLY A 217 4.38 17.13 3.17
N MET A 218 4.60 16.45 2.05
CA MET A 218 5.92 16.11 1.53
C MET A 218 6.63 17.38 1.00
N PRO A 219 7.83 17.73 1.49
CA PRO A 219 8.55 18.93 1.05
C PRO A 219 9.23 18.73 -0.31
N TRP A 220 8.43 18.69 -1.38
CA TRP A 220 8.86 18.30 -2.72
C TRP A 220 10.06 19.07 -3.27
N ALA A 221 10.08 20.39 -3.10
CA ALA A 221 11.20 21.21 -3.58
C ALA A 221 12.54 20.79 -2.93
N ILE A 222 12.52 20.51 -1.63
CA ILE A 222 13.70 20.18 -0.83
C ILE A 222 14.10 18.71 -1.08
N VAL A 223 13.12 17.80 -1.13
CA VAL A 223 13.35 16.38 -1.46
C VAL A 223 13.92 16.24 -2.88
N ASN A 224 13.38 16.96 -3.86
CA ASN A 224 13.89 16.92 -5.23
C ASN A 224 15.35 17.41 -5.30
N ALA A 225 15.65 18.50 -4.59
CA ALA A 225 17.00 19.07 -4.51
C ALA A 225 18.01 18.17 -3.76
N ALA A 226 17.53 17.26 -2.90
CA ALA A 226 18.37 16.27 -2.23
C ALA A 226 18.68 15.04 -3.10
N ILE A 227 17.91 14.80 -4.17
CA ILE A 227 18.12 13.66 -5.08
C ILE A 227 18.96 14.12 -6.28
N ARG A 228 20.14 13.53 -6.49
CA ARG A 228 21.15 13.99 -7.44
C ARG A 228 21.57 12.93 -8.45
N GLY A 229 21.95 13.39 -9.63
CA GLY A 229 22.52 12.60 -10.70
C GLY A 229 21.53 11.64 -11.37
N PRO A 230 21.97 10.96 -12.43
CA PRO A 230 21.15 9.97 -13.13
C PRO A 230 20.90 8.70 -12.31
N ALA A 231 21.65 8.51 -11.22
CA ALA A 231 21.56 7.36 -10.34
C ALA A 231 20.70 7.63 -9.08
N PHE A 232 20.02 8.79 -9.02
CA PHE A 232 19.07 9.18 -7.98
C PHE A 232 19.65 9.08 -6.56
N GLU A 233 20.85 9.61 -6.35
CA GLU A 233 21.54 9.58 -5.05
C GLU A 233 20.93 10.59 -4.09
N TYR A 234 20.62 10.15 -2.88
CA TYR A 234 20.12 11.03 -1.83
C TYR A 234 21.27 11.66 -1.05
N VAL A 235 21.52 12.94 -1.31
CA VAL A 235 22.65 13.71 -0.78
C VAL A 235 22.11 14.89 0.03
N VAL A 236 22.57 15.01 1.28
CA VAL A 236 22.19 16.09 2.22
C VAL A 236 23.44 16.74 2.82
N SER A 237 23.27 17.88 3.50
CA SER A 237 24.35 18.59 4.19
C SER A 237 24.84 17.81 5.42
N GLU A 238 26.08 18.06 5.86
CA GLU A 238 26.59 17.55 7.15
C GLU A 238 25.78 18.10 8.33
N THR A 239 25.23 19.32 8.20
CA THR A 239 24.34 19.92 9.19
C THR A 239 23.05 19.10 9.36
N CYS A 240 22.44 18.66 8.26
CA CYS A 240 21.27 17.78 8.27
C CYS A 240 21.57 16.46 8.99
N VAL A 241 22.73 15.87 8.71
CA VAL A 241 23.21 14.64 9.36
C VAL A 241 23.38 14.85 10.87
N ALA A 242 24.03 15.93 11.29
CA ALA A 242 24.24 16.27 12.70
C ALA A 242 22.91 16.56 13.44
N HIS A 243 21.97 17.25 12.78
CA HIS A 243 20.62 17.48 13.31
C HIS A 243 19.85 16.18 13.55
N TRP A 244 19.92 15.24 12.60
CA TRP A 244 19.32 13.92 12.78
C TRP A 244 19.94 13.19 13.99
N THR A 245 21.27 13.06 14.03
CA THR A 245 21.94 12.29 15.08
C THR A 245 21.71 12.89 16.47
N SER A 246 21.79 14.22 16.60
CA SER A 246 21.57 14.89 17.89
C SER A 246 20.14 14.76 18.42
N ARG A 247 19.13 14.69 17.53
CA ARG A 247 17.72 14.53 17.93
C ARG A 247 17.34 13.08 18.22
N THR A 248 17.91 12.15 17.47
CA THR A 248 17.48 10.74 17.47
C THR A 248 18.32 9.86 18.38
N ASN A 249 19.59 10.23 18.62
CA ASN A 249 20.64 9.33 19.10
C ASN A 249 20.84 8.09 18.22
N LEU A 250 20.47 8.18 16.94
CA LEU A 250 20.63 7.14 15.92
C LEU A 250 21.64 7.60 14.87
N ALA A 251 22.31 6.62 14.26
CA ALA A 251 23.22 6.90 13.16
C ALA A 251 22.43 7.41 11.94
N TRP A 252 23.09 8.16 11.05
CA TRP A 252 22.44 8.61 9.81
C TRP A 252 22.09 7.44 8.89
N ARG A 253 23.02 6.49 8.75
CA ARG A 253 22.77 5.27 7.99
C ARG A 253 22.12 4.24 8.91
N ASN A 254 21.07 3.60 8.40
CA ASN A 254 20.38 2.51 9.09
C ASN A 254 21.37 1.42 9.55
N GLU A 255 22.32 1.05 8.70
CA GLU A 255 23.25 -0.07 8.97
C GLU A 255 24.17 0.17 10.16
N ASP A 256 24.46 1.44 10.45
CA ASP A 256 25.40 1.85 11.49
C ASP A 256 24.75 1.90 12.89
N ASP A 257 23.42 1.74 12.99
CA ASP A 257 22.74 1.56 14.27
C ASP A 257 23.14 0.21 14.92
N PRO A 258 22.94 0.03 16.24
CA PRO A 258 23.18 -1.26 16.90
C PRO A 258 22.37 -2.44 16.31
N ASP A 259 22.95 -3.63 16.39
CA ASP A 259 22.31 -4.90 15.96
C ASP A 259 21.23 -5.40 16.94
N THR A 260 21.06 -4.72 18.07
CA THR A 260 20.02 -4.99 19.07
C THR A 260 19.18 -3.74 19.31
N LYS A 261 17.93 -3.94 19.73
CA LYS A 261 17.03 -2.88 20.19
C LYS A 261 16.57 -3.21 21.61
N GLU A 262 16.56 -2.19 22.45
CA GLU A 262 15.99 -2.27 23.79
C GLU A 262 14.46 -2.22 23.71
N ILE A 263 13.79 -3.19 24.32
CA ILE A 263 12.33 -3.24 24.43
C ILE A 263 11.91 -3.42 25.88
N LYS A 264 10.76 -2.86 26.26
CA LYS A 264 10.17 -3.07 27.59
C LYS A 264 9.36 -4.36 27.59
N CYS A 265 9.63 -5.25 28.55
CA CYS A 265 8.85 -6.46 28.73
C CYS A 265 7.38 -6.10 29.02
N PRO A 266 6.40 -6.62 28.26
CA PRO A 266 4.97 -6.36 28.51
C PRO A 266 4.47 -6.79 29.89
N SER A 267 5.19 -7.69 30.56
CA SER A 267 4.79 -8.26 31.84
C SER A 267 5.35 -7.49 33.04
N CYS A 268 6.68 -7.33 33.11
CA CYS A 268 7.35 -6.72 34.27
C CYS A 268 7.95 -5.33 33.99
N ALA A 269 7.82 -4.81 32.77
CA ALA A 269 8.42 -3.56 32.30
C ALA A 269 9.97 -3.48 32.34
N ALA A 270 10.68 -4.57 32.66
CA ALA A 270 12.13 -4.62 32.56
C ALA A 270 12.58 -4.38 31.11
N THR A 271 13.69 -3.65 30.92
CA THR A 271 14.31 -3.51 29.60
C THR A 271 15.02 -4.81 29.22
N VAL A 272 14.75 -5.31 28.01
CA VAL A 272 15.42 -6.47 27.43
C VAL A 272 16.07 -6.03 26.12
N SER A 273 17.35 -6.35 25.94
CA SER A 273 18.04 -6.16 24.66
C SER A 273 17.71 -7.32 23.72
N VAL A 274 17.17 -7.01 22.55
CA VAL A 274 16.71 -8.01 21.58
C VAL A 274 17.40 -7.80 20.24
N PRO A 275 18.00 -8.82 19.62
CA PRO A 275 18.59 -8.70 18.28
C PRO A 275 17.54 -8.37 17.23
N TRP A 276 17.93 -7.58 16.23
CA TRP A 276 17.09 -7.35 15.05
C TRP A 276 16.80 -8.64 14.30
N THR A 277 17.82 -9.49 14.11
CA THR A 277 17.64 -10.81 13.51
C THR A 277 18.57 -11.82 14.14
N THR A 278 18.13 -13.07 14.23
CA THR A 278 18.99 -14.22 14.58
C THR A 278 19.32 -15.08 13.35
N CYS A 279 18.98 -14.61 12.14
CA CYS A 279 19.27 -15.32 10.90
C CYS A 279 20.73 -15.18 10.46
N GLY A 280 21.52 -14.30 11.08
CA GLY A 280 22.95 -14.13 10.81
C GLY A 280 23.75 -15.40 11.10
N GLN A 281 24.68 -15.75 10.22
CA GLN A 281 25.59 -16.89 10.34
C GLN A 281 26.96 -16.52 9.76
N GLU A 282 28.02 -17.14 10.26
CA GLU A 282 29.37 -16.94 9.70
C GLU A 282 29.43 -17.27 8.20
N GLU A 283 30.31 -16.59 7.47
CA GLU A 283 30.50 -16.84 6.06
C GLU A 283 31.00 -18.28 5.83
N GLY A 284 30.34 -19.01 4.93
CA GLY A 284 30.69 -20.40 4.63
C GLY A 284 30.05 -21.45 5.56
N TYR A 285 29.16 -21.07 6.47
CA TYR A 285 28.40 -22.00 7.32
C TYR A 285 27.76 -23.17 6.51
N GLN A 286 28.12 -24.41 6.86
CA GLN A 286 27.62 -25.65 6.22
C GLN A 286 26.67 -26.47 7.11
N GLY A 287 26.21 -25.92 8.23
CA GLY A 287 25.36 -26.66 9.16
C GLY A 287 23.93 -26.90 8.64
N SER A 288 23.18 -27.73 9.37
CA SER A 288 21.83 -28.18 9.02
C SER A 288 20.78 -27.06 8.96
N HIS A 289 21.04 -25.91 9.59
CA HIS A 289 20.13 -24.76 9.58
C HIS A 289 20.15 -23.97 8.26
N ARG A 290 20.97 -24.33 7.27
CA ARG A 290 21.01 -23.67 5.96
C ARG A 290 19.65 -23.82 5.22
N PRO A 291 19.09 -22.76 4.61
CA PRO A 291 19.69 -21.45 4.41
C PRO A 291 19.44 -20.44 5.54
N GLY A 292 18.85 -20.82 6.68
CA GLY A 292 18.78 -20.02 7.91
C GLY A 292 17.88 -18.78 7.84
N LEU A 293 16.71 -18.90 7.21
CA LEU A 293 15.79 -17.79 6.96
C LEU A 293 14.75 -17.58 8.07
N SER A 294 14.58 -18.57 8.95
CA SER A 294 13.70 -18.50 10.11
C SER A 294 14.52 -18.10 11.33
N GLY A 295 14.18 -16.98 11.96
CA GLY A 295 14.84 -16.46 13.15
C GLY A 295 13.84 -16.01 14.21
N SER A 296 14.36 -15.57 15.35
CA SER A 296 13.59 -15.16 16.53
C SER A 296 13.91 -13.75 17.03
N GLY A 297 14.54 -12.92 16.20
CA GLY A 297 14.75 -11.49 16.43
C GLY A 297 13.52 -10.61 16.14
N LEU A 298 13.62 -9.31 16.39
CA LEU A 298 12.53 -8.35 16.21
C LEU A 298 12.07 -8.20 14.76
N ALA A 299 12.97 -8.31 13.78
CA ALA A 299 12.65 -8.28 12.36
C ALA A 299 12.39 -9.66 11.76
N ASP A 300 12.43 -10.71 12.58
CA ASP A 300 12.12 -12.07 12.15
C ASP A 300 10.63 -12.39 12.36
N GLY A 301 10.11 -13.33 11.56
CA GLY A 301 8.70 -13.71 11.62
C GLY A 301 8.27 -14.31 12.97
N HIS A 302 9.19 -14.97 13.67
CA HIS A 302 8.91 -15.75 14.88
C HIS A 302 9.65 -15.22 16.11
N LEU A 303 9.58 -13.91 16.35
CA LEU A 303 10.15 -13.28 17.56
C LEU A 303 9.86 -14.11 18.80
N SER A 304 10.92 -14.50 19.50
CA SER A 304 10.85 -15.25 20.75
C SER A 304 12.03 -14.84 21.61
N GLN A 305 11.74 -14.08 22.66
CA GLN A 305 12.75 -13.61 23.63
C GLN A 305 12.25 -13.77 25.04
N THR A 306 13.02 -14.48 25.88
CA THR A 306 12.65 -14.72 27.26
C THR A 306 13.17 -13.60 28.16
N CYS A 307 12.26 -12.92 28.86
CA CYS A 307 12.60 -11.94 29.88
C CYS A 307 13.05 -12.65 31.17
N PRO A 308 13.89 -12.04 32.03
CA PRO A 308 14.21 -12.57 33.36
C PRO A 308 12.99 -12.89 34.24
N CYS A 309 11.84 -12.24 34.02
CA CYS A 309 10.59 -12.59 34.69
C CYS A 309 9.90 -13.85 34.13
N THR A 310 10.57 -14.61 33.25
CA THR A 310 10.11 -15.81 32.52
C THR A 310 9.05 -15.57 31.44
N PHE A 311 8.58 -14.33 31.25
CA PHE A 311 7.68 -13.99 30.16
C PHE A 311 8.38 -14.07 28.80
N THR A 312 7.78 -14.79 27.84
CA THR A 312 8.27 -14.84 26.46
C THR A 312 7.66 -13.72 25.64
N ILE A 313 8.51 -12.78 25.22
CA ILE A 313 8.16 -11.67 24.33
C ILE A 313 8.06 -12.22 22.91
N THR A 314 6.89 -12.03 22.30
CA THR A 314 6.57 -12.39 20.92
C THR A 314 5.89 -11.22 20.21
N HIS A 315 5.80 -11.27 18.88
CA HIS A 315 5.05 -10.26 18.12
C HIS A 315 3.59 -10.15 18.57
N GLN A 316 2.96 -11.27 18.89
CA GLN A 316 1.58 -11.30 19.38
C GLN A 316 1.46 -10.65 20.77
N ALA A 317 2.41 -10.92 21.67
CA ALA A 317 2.45 -10.29 22.98
C ALA A 317 2.65 -8.76 22.88
N LEU A 318 3.49 -8.29 21.97
CA LEU A 318 3.71 -6.85 21.75
C LEU A 318 2.45 -6.15 21.23
N ARG A 319 1.68 -6.78 20.34
CA ARG A 319 0.37 -6.27 19.86
C ARG A 319 -0.66 -6.18 20.99
N THR A 320 -0.74 -7.21 21.83
CA THR A 320 -1.59 -7.19 23.03
C THR A 320 -1.14 -6.12 24.02
N ALA A 321 0.17 -5.93 24.19
CA ALA A 321 0.74 -4.89 25.05
C ALA A 321 0.39 -3.48 24.56
N LYS A 322 0.45 -3.24 23.23
CA LYS A 322 -0.02 -1.99 22.62
C LYS A 322 -1.49 -1.72 22.96
N PHE A 323 -2.35 -2.72 22.77
CA PHE A 323 -3.78 -2.58 23.10
C PHE A 323 -4.00 -2.26 24.58
N LEU A 324 -3.30 -2.96 25.47
CA LEU A 324 -3.36 -2.70 26.91
C LEU A 324 -2.87 -1.28 27.26
N ALA A 325 -1.76 -0.83 26.67
CA ALA A 325 -1.21 0.50 26.89
C ALA A 325 -2.20 1.60 26.45
N ASP A 326 -2.85 1.42 25.29
CA ASP A 326 -3.85 2.35 24.79
C ASP A 326 -5.09 2.40 25.70
N ILE A 327 -5.55 1.26 26.25
CA ILE A 327 -6.62 1.25 27.28
C ILE A 327 -6.17 2.02 28.52
N GLN A 328 -4.98 1.73 29.04
CA GLN A 328 -4.46 2.35 30.26
C GLN A 328 -4.30 3.87 30.10
N ALA A 329 -3.78 4.34 28.96
CA ALA A 329 -3.68 5.76 28.64
C ALA A 329 -5.08 6.40 28.53
N SER A 330 -6.03 5.69 27.92
CA SER A 330 -7.41 6.14 27.82
C SER A 330 -8.09 6.31 29.19
N ILE A 331 -7.81 5.43 30.15
CA ILE A 331 -8.35 5.52 31.51
C ILE A 331 -7.64 6.62 32.31
N LYS A 332 -6.30 6.64 32.31
CA LYS A 332 -5.50 7.51 33.18
C LYS A 332 -5.46 8.96 32.70
N GLN A 333 -5.41 9.15 31.40
CA GLN A 333 -5.14 10.46 30.77
C GLN A 333 -6.31 10.91 29.88
N GLY A 334 -7.33 10.09 29.65
CA GLY A 334 -8.45 10.42 28.79
C GLY A 334 -8.12 10.39 27.30
N HIS A 335 -6.99 9.78 26.90
CA HIS A 335 -6.57 9.70 25.51
C HIS A 335 -7.63 9.00 24.64
N ALA A 336 -7.89 9.55 23.46
CA ALA A 336 -8.70 8.92 22.44
C ALA A 336 -7.99 7.65 21.93
N MET A 337 -8.74 6.55 21.80
CA MET A 337 -8.18 5.30 21.28
C MET A 337 -8.15 5.33 19.75
N PRO A 338 -7.11 4.75 19.11
CA PRO A 338 -7.01 4.72 17.65
C PRO A 338 -8.17 3.89 17.07
N GLY A 339 -8.62 4.27 15.87
CA GLY A 339 -9.79 3.70 15.22
C GLY A 339 -11.13 4.12 15.82
N THR A 340 -11.16 5.13 16.71
CA THR A 340 -12.39 5.74 17.28
C THR A 340 -12.53 7.24 16.99
N ILE A 341 -11.62 7.84 16.21
CA ILE A 341 -11.48 9.29 16.08
C ILE A 341 -12.22 9.85 14.87
N LEU A 342 -12.10 9.23 13.69
CA LEU A 342 -12.77 9.70 12.48
C LEU A 342 -14.16 9.09 12.29
N ASP A 343 -15.13 9.92 11.90
CA ASP A 343 -16.50 9.52 11.52
C ASP A 343 -16.48 8.40 10.45
N LEU A 344 -17.31 7.36 10.60
CA LEU A 344 -17.29 6.22 9.67
C LEU A 344 -17.85 6.55 8.28
N GLN A 345 -18.69 7.59 8.17
CA GLN A 345 -19.29 7.95 6.90
C GLN A 345 -18.42 8.91 6.11
N SER A 346 -17.99 10.01 6.72
CA SER A 346 -17.21 11.05 6.04
C SER A 346 -15.70 10.91 6.21
N ALA A 347 -15.23 10.10 7.17
CA ALA A 347 -13.83 10.03 7.58
C ALA A 347 -13.23 11.39 7.99
N MET A 348 -14.08 12.29 8.48
CA MET A 348 -13.71 13.62 8.98
C MET A 348 -13.73 13.64 10.52
N PRO A 349 -12.93 14.51 11.16
CA PRO A 349 -13.10 14.82 12.58
C PRO A 349 -14.38 15.66 12.74
N LYS A 350 -15.39 15.11 13.41
CA LYS A 350 -16.69 15.79 13.64
C LYS A 350 -17.08 15.64 15.09
N LEU A 351 -17.46 16.75 15.72
CA LEU A 351 -17.94 16.72 17.11
C LEU A 351 -19.09 15.73 17.25
N LEU A 352 -18.98 14.88 18.27
CA LEU A 352 -19.95 13.84 18.55
C LEU A 352 -21.12 14.45 19.31
N SER A 353 -22.28 14.58 18.66
CA SER A 353 -23.46 15.12 19.34
C SER A 353 -23.93 14.15 20.43
N SER A 354 -24.02 14.62 21.67
CA SER A 354 -24.90 14.00 22.67
C SER A 354 -26.34 14.19 22.20
N ALA A 355 -27.10 13.12 21.96
CA ALA A 355 -28.50 13.26 21.55
C ALA A 355 -29.26 14.16 22.54
N SER A 356 -30.02 15.11 21.99
CA SER A 356 -30.78 16.20 22.60
C SER A 356 -30.95 16.19 24.13
N SER A 357 -30.68 17.34 24.73
CA SER A 357 -30.78 17.76 26.14
C SER A 357 -32.17 17.64 26.80
N SER A 358 -33.09 16.83 26.28
CA SER A 358 -34.46 16.68 26.79
C SER A 358 -34.76 15.33 27.47
N SER A 359 -33.76 14.45 27.64
CA SER A 359 -33.92 13.23 28.44
C SER A 359 -32.70 13.01 29.34
N THR A 360 -32.93 12.63 30.59
CA THR A 360 -31.92 12.36 31.63
C THR A 360 -31.04 11.12 31.35
N SER A 361 -30.98 10.66 30.10
CA SER A 361 -30.16 9.54 29.63
C SER A 361 -29.75 9.75 28.17
N SER A 362 -28.86 10.71 27.90
CA SER A 362 -28.28 10.81 26.56
C SER A 362 -27.40 9.56 26.31
N PRO A 363 -27.66 8.77 25.25
CA PRO A 363 -26.85 7.62 24.91
C PRO A 363 -25.44 8.06 24.50
N ILE A 364 -24.43 7.30 24.92
CA ILE A 364 -23.04 7.49 24.45
C ILE A 364 -23.02 7.34 22.92
N PRO A 365 -22.31 8.21 22.17
CA PRO A 365 -22.16 8.03 20.74
C PRO A 365 -21.60 6.65 20.41
N ASP A 366 -22.20 5.96 19.43
CA ASP A 366 -21.79 4.61 19.02
C ASP A 366 -20.29 4.53 18.65
N GLN A 367 -19.70 5.65 18.24
CA GLN A 367 -18.28 5.80 17.94
C GLN A 367 -17.36 5.60 19.17
N LEU A 368 -17.84 5.87 20.38
CA LEU A 368 -17.05 5.73 21.62
C LEU A 368 -17.30 4.39 22.35
N PHE A 369 -18.34 3.64 21.94
CA PHE A 369 -18.66 2.33 22.50
C PHE A 369 -17.44 1.40 22.65
N PRO A 370 -16.59 1.17 21.62
CA PRO A 370 -15.51 0.21 21.77
C PRO A 370 -14.45 0.63 22.78
N SER A 371 -14.14 1.94 22.90
CA SER A 371 -13.24 2.45 23.93
C SER A 371 -13.83 2.29 25.33
N HIS A 372 -15.12 2.59 25.50
CA HIS A 372 -15.79 2.46 26.78
C HIS A 372 -15.89 1.01 27.25
N LEU A 373 -16.18 0.08 26.33
CA LEU A 373 -16.15 -1.35 26.58
C LEU A 373 -14.74 -1.79 27.02
N ALA A 374 -13.71 -1.31 26.32
CA ALA A 374 -12.33 -1.64 26.62
C ALA A 374 -11.90 -1.19 28.03
N ARG A 375 -12.29 0.04 28.43
CA ARG A 375 -11.97 0.62 29.73
C ARG A 375 -12.58 -0.15 30.91
N ARG A 376 -13.83 -0.62 30.77
CA ARG A 376 -14.61 -1.18 31.90
C ARG A 376 -14.61 -2.70 31.97
N GLY A 377 -14.67 -3.37 30.82
CA GLY A 377 -14.85 -4.83 30.77
C GLY A 377 -13.61 -5.63 30.38
N VAL A 378 -12.69 -5.01 29.62
CA VAL A 378 -11.62 -5.75 28.92
C VAL A 378 -10.24 -5.60 29.58
N LEU A 379 -10.00 -4.50 30.29
CA LEU A 379 -8.70 -4.18 30.91
C LEU A 379 -8.12 -5.34 31.73
N SER A 380 -8.87 -5.84 32.73
CA SER A 380 -8.36 -6.83 33.68
C SER A 380 -8.08 -8.19 33.01
N PRO A 381 -8.99 -8.75 32.18
CA PRO A 381 -8.68 -9.98 31.47
C PRO A 381 -7.49 -9.83 30.52
N VAL A 382 -7.35 -8.70 29.80
CA VAL A 382 -6.21 -8.48 28.91
C VAL A 382 -4.89 -8.35 29.69
N LEU A 383 -4.90 -7.70 30.85
CA LEU A 383 -3.74 -7.67 31.73
C LEU A 383 -3.30 -9.10 32.13
N SER A 384 -4.26 -10.00 32.40
CA SER A 384 -3.96 -11.41 32.75
C SER A 384 -3.39 -12.25 31.60
N LEU A 385 -3.55 -11.80 30.34
CA LEU A 385 -2.89 -12.45 29.20
C LEU A 385 -1.38 -12.19 29.19
N LEU A 386 -0.94 -11.08 29.81
CA LEU A 386 0.46 -10.64 29.84
C LEU A 386 1.19 -11.02 31.13
N THR A 387 0.62 -11.92 31.95
CA THR A 387 1.30 -12.48 33.12
C THR A 387 2.14 -13.70 32.76
N PRO A 388 3.31 -13.92 33.40
CA PRO A 388 4.11 -15.12 33.14
C PRO A 388 3.32 -16.39 33.50
N GLY A 389 3.45 -17.43 32.67
CA GLY A 389 2.73 -18.70 32.87
C GLY A 389 1.23 -18.68 32.57
N SER A 390 0.70 -17.61 31.96
CA SER A 390 -0.71 -17.58 31.53
C SER A 390 -1.02 -18.77 30.60
N PRO A 391 -2.11 -19.53 30.82
CA PRO A 391 -2.44 -20.71 30.02
C PRO A 391 -2.88 -20.35 28.60
N THR A 392 -3.27 -19.09 28.37
CA THR A 392 -3.68 -18.57 27.06
C THR A 392 -2.60 -17.62 26.54
N PRO A 393 -1.97 -17.90 25.39
CA PRO A 393 -0.98 -17.01 24.82
C PRO A 393 -1.54 -15.62 24.51
N ALA A 394 -0.80 -14.57 24.90
CA ALA A 394 -1.14 -13.19 24.57
C ALA A 394 -1.20 -12.99 23.05
N SER A 395 -2.38 -12.61 22.55
CA SER A 395 -2.63 -12.29 21.15
C SER A 395 -3.87 -11.43 20.99
N MET A 396 -4.01 -10.76 19.85
CA MET A 396 -5.26 -10.04 19.53
C MET A 396 -6.45 -10.99 19.30
N THR A 397 -6.21 -12.26 18.99
CA THR A 397 -7.25 -13.30 18.97
C THR A 397 -7.81 -13.53 20.37
N ALA A 398 -6.93 -13.68 21.38
CA ALA A 398 -7.35 -13.81 22.77
C ALA A 398 -8.08 -12.54 23.27
N VAL A 399 -7.62 -11.34 22.87
CA VAL A 399 -8.32 -10.08 23.16
C VAL A 399 -9.72 -10.05 22.54
N ARG A 400 -9.87 -10.49 21.29
CA ARG A 400 -11.19 -10.62 20.63
C ARG A 400 -12.10 -11.55 21.43
N ASP A 401 -11.59 -12.71 21.86
CA ASP A 401 -12.39 -13.68 22.63
C ASP A 401 -12.81 -13.12 23.99
N VAL A 402 -11.93 -12.36 24.66
CA VAL A 402 -12.27 -11.59 25.86
C VAL A 402 -13.40 -10.59 25.58
N ILE A 403 -13.31 -9.82 24.50
CA ILE A 403 -14.34 -8.84 24.12
C ILE A 403 -15.69 -9.54 23.85
N GLU A 404 -15.67 -10.66 23.14
CA GLU A 404 -16.86 -11.46 22.83
C GLU A 404 -17.55 -11.98 24.09
N GLU A 405 -16.77 -12.53 25.01
CA GLU A 405 -17.27 -13.05 26.27
C GLU A 405 -17.80 -11.96 27.20
N THR A 406 -17.16 -10.78 27.18
CA THR A 406 -17.55 -9.61 27.99
C THR A 406 -18.82 -8.94 27.45
N PHE A 407 -19.08 -8.99 26.14
CA PHE A 407 -20.22 -8.31 25.53
C PHE A 407 -21.43 -9.21 25.30
N THR A 408 -21.21 -10.43 24.80
CA THR A 408 -22.30 -11.35 24.40
C THR A 408 -22.24 -12.73 25.03
N GLY A 409 -21.11 -13.11 25.65
CA GLY A 409 -20.91 -14.44 26.21
C GLY A 409 -21.34 -14.57 27.68
N LYS A 410 -20.78 -15.58 28.35
CA LYS A 410 -21.12 -15.94 29.75
C LYS A 410 -20.70 -14.87 30.76
N PHE A 411 -19.75 -14.01 30.40
CA PHE A 411 -19.24 -12.93 31.25
C PHE A 411 -19.89 -11.58 30.93
N ALA A 412 -20.96 -11.56 30.13
CA ALA A 412 -21.72 -10.36 29.85
C ALA A 412 -22.43 -9.84 31.11
N ASP A 413 -21.81 -8.89 31.79
CA ASP A 413 -22.37 -8.24 32.97
C ASP A 413 -23.28 -7.09 32.56
N GLN A 414 -24.57 -7.21 32.90
CA GLN A 414 -25.58 -6.18 32.66
C GLN A 414 -25.21 -4.84 33.30
N LYS A 415 -24.55 -4.85 34.48
CA LYS A 415 -24.13 -3.62 35.16
C LYS A 415 -23.11 -2.87 34.31
N ASN A 416 -22.11 -3.59 33.79
CA ASN A 416 -21.11 -3.01 32.89
C ASN A 416 -21.73 -2.53 31.58
N LEU A 417 -22.66 -3.29 30.98
CA LEU A 417 -23.32 -2.89 29.73
C LEU A 417 -24.23 -1.66 29.89
N ARG A 418 -24.90 -1.50 31.04
CA ARG A 418 -25.66 -0.28 31.37
C ARG A 418 -24.78 0.95 31.33
N GLU A 419 -23.61 0.85 31.94
CA GLU A 419 -22.63 1.93 32.00
C GLU A 419 -21.99 2.22 30.63
N VAL A 420 -21.52 1.18 29.94
CA VAL A 420 -20.85 1.29 28.64
C VAL A 420 -21.77 1.85 27.55
N MET A 421 -23.08 1.56 27.62
CA MET A 421 -24.05 2.02 26.62
C MET A 421 -24.94 3.17 27.11
N SER A 422 -24.79 3.62 28.36
CA SER A 422 -25.69 4.59 29.03
C SER A 422 -27.17 4.17 28.98
N ARG A 423 -27.44 2.86 29.05
CA ARG A 423 -28.79 2.26 28.92
C ARG A 423 -29.34 1.79 30.26
N HIS A 424 -29.45 2.71 31.21
CA HIS A 424 -29.80 2.43 32.62
C HIS A 424 -31.20 1.78 32.82
N GLY A 425 -32.12 1.95 31.87
CA GLY A 425 -33.47 1.33 31.90
C GLY A 425 -33.52 -0.15 31.49
N HIS A 426 -32.44 -0.70 30.92
CA HIS A 426 -32.40 -2.06 30.38
C HIS A 426 -32.03 -3.08 31.48
N LYS A 427 -32.77 -4.19 31.55
CA LYS A 427 -32.66 -5.20 32.60
C LYS A 427 -32.16 -6.56 32.12
N LYS A 428 -32.16 -6.85 30.81
CA LYS A 428 -31.67 -8.12 30.27
C LYS A 428 -30.49 -7.89 29.32
N VAL A 429 -29.49 -8.77 29.35
CA VAL A 429 -28.33 -8.73 28.42
C VAL A 429 -28.78 -8.65 26.96
N THR A 430 -29.86 -9.37 26.60
CA THR A 430 -30.43 -9.40 25.25
C THR A 430 -30.97 -8.06 24.74
N GLU A 431 -31.18 -7.09 25.64
CA GLU A 431 -31.64 -5.74 25.33
C GLU A 431 -30.48 -4.78 24.98
N PHE A 432 -29.23 -5.17 25.26
CA PHE A 432 -28.01 -4.40 24.95
C PHE A 432 -27.48 -4.73 23.54
N ARG A 433 -28.30 -4.46 22.53
CA ARG A 433 -27.90 -4.64 21.13
C ARG A 433 -27.14 -3.43 20.62
N LEU A 434 -25.95 -3.68 20.09
CA LEU A 434 -25.14 -2.67 19.40
C LEU A 434 -25.72 -2.36 18.02
N SER A 435 -25.71 -1.08 17.64
CA SER A 435 -26.09 -0.65 16.30
C SER A 435 -25.09 -1.17 15.24
N LEU A 436 -25.44 -1.04 13.96
CA LEU A 436 -24.48 -1.32 12.89
C LEU A 436 -23.26 -0.39 12.95
N GLU A 437 -23.44 0.83 13.44
CA GLU A 437 -22.39 1.84 13.55
C GLU A 437 -21.38 1.48 14.64
N GLY A 438 -21.84 1.21 15.86
CA GLY A 438 -20.97 0.77 16.95
C GLY A 438 -20.25 -0.54 16.60
N ARG A 439 -20.89 -1.37 15.76
CA ARG A 439 -20.29 -2.58 15.20
C ARG A 439 -19.13 -2.31 14.25
N ARG A 440 -19.31 -1.38 13.33
CA ARG A 440 -18.26 -0.93 12.41
C ARG A 440 -17.14 -0.21 13.14
N GLN A 441 -17.46 0.54 14.19
CA GLN A 441 -16.45 1.23 14.97
C GLN A 441 -15.57 0.27 15.74
N THR A 442 -16.17 -0.75 16.38
CA THR A 442 -15.40 -1.78 17.09
C THR A 442 -14.44 -2.49 16.14
N ARG A 443 -14.88 -2.78 14.92
CA ARG A 443 -14.04 -3.33 13.84
C ARG A 443 -12.86 -2.42 13.50
N LYS A 444 -13.11 -1.11 13.35
CA LYS A 444 -12.10 -0.09 13.03
C LYS A 444 -11.09 0.10 14.17
N MET A 445 -11.52 0.11 15.43
CA MET A 445 -10.60 0.12 16.57
C MET A 445 -9.71 -1.13 16.56
N MET A 446 -10.30 -2.32 16.39
CA MET A 446 -9.55 -3.58 16.42
C MET A 446 -8.52 -3.71 15.28
N SER A 447 -8.80 -3.16 14.09
CA SER A 447 -7.88 -3.20 12.94
C SER A 447 -6.52 -2.56 13.24
N ARG A 448 -6.46 -1.61 14.18
CA ARG A 448 -5.23 -0.90 14.61
C ARG A 448 -4.23 -1.78 15.35
N TYR A 449 -4.62 -2.99 15.77
CA TYR A 449 -3.81 -3.86 16.64
C TYR A 449 -3.54 -5.25 16.06
N TRP A 450 -4.35 -5.77 15.13
CA TRP A 450 -4.28 -7.18 14.67
C TRP A 450 -2.89 -7.61 14.19
N GLU A 451 -2.27 -6.77 13.37
CA GLU A 451 -0.98 -7.05 12.73
C GLU A 451 0.10 -6.05 13.15
N ASN A 452 -0.19 -5.22 14.14
CA ASN A 452 0.54 -3.99 14.39
C ASN A 452 0.88 -3.78 15.87
N ALA A 453 2.18 -3.72 16.16
CA ALA A 453 2.72 -3.37 17.47
C ALA A 453 3.31 -1.96 17.52
N SER A 454 3.31 -1.23 16.40
CA SER A 454 3.79 0.15 16.29
C SER A 454 2.95 1.10 17.15
N LEU A 455 3.50 2.25 17.53
CA LEU A 455 2.73 3.33 18.17
C LEU A 455 1.66 3.96 17.25
N LEU A 456 1.73 3.70 15.94
CA LEU A 456 0.86 4.23 14.89
C LEU A 456 -0.28 3.27 14.55
N GLY A 457 -1.22 3.70 13.70
CA GLY A 457 -2.47 3.01 13.41
C GLY A 457 -2.37 1.86 12.38
N ILE A 458 -1.20 1.62 11.78
CA ILE A 458 -1.01 0.61 10.72
C ILE A 458 0.36 -0.08 10.78
N ASP A 459 0.43 -1.31 10.27
CA ASP A 459 1.69 -2.02 10.03
C ASP A 459 2.48 -1.38 8.87
N LEU A 460 3.43 -0.52 9.23
CA LEU A 460 4.26 0.23 8.28
C LEU A 460 5.25 -0.65 7.51
N VAL A 461 5.68 -1.80 8.05
CA VAL A 461 6.52 -2.74 7.29
C VAL A 461 5.73 -3.26 6.10
N GLY A 462 4.49 -3.69 6.33
CA GLY A 462 3.58 -4.10 5.27
C GLY A 462 3.31 -2.99 4.25
N CYS A 463 3.13 -1.74 4.70
CA CYS A 463 2.90 -0.58 3.81
C CYS A 463 4.09 -0.37 2.87
N VAL A 464 5.32 -0.32 3.42
CA VAL A 464 6.55 -0.15 2.62
C VAL A 464 6.72 -1.28 1.60
N MET A 465 6.44 -2.52 1.99
CA MET A 465 6.55 -3.66 1.07
C MET A 465 5.58 -3.57 -0.10
N ARG A 466 4.31 -3.22 0.16
CA ARG A 466 3.29 -3.04 -0.88
C ARG A 466 3.61 -1.86 -1.79
N GLN A 467 4.02 -0.72 -1.23
CA GLN A 467 4.46 0.43 -2.03
C GLN A 467 5.76 0.15 -2.82
N GLY A 468 6.60 -0.77 -2.35
CA GLY A 468 7.76 -1.26 -3.11
C GLY A 468 7.38 -1.89 -4.45
N VAL A 469 6.24 -2.59 -4.54
CA VAL A 469 5.73 -3.17 -5.80
C VAL A 469 5.38 -2.07 -6.80
N PHE A 470 4.73 -1.00 -6.34
CA PHE A 470 4.43 0.17 -7.17
C PHE A 470 5.73 0.84 -7.63
N THR A 471 6.65 1.10 -6.70
CA THR A 471 7.94 1.74 -6.94
C THR A 471 8.74 1.02 -8.03
N GLU A 472 8.88 -0.29 -7.94
CA GLU A 472 9.58 -1.10 -8.96
C GLU A 472 8.91 -1.00 -10.33
N LYS A 473 7.57 -1.03 -10.38
CA LYS A 473 6.80 -0.90 -11.62
C LYS A 473 7.07 0.45 -12.28
N MET A 474 7.04 1.55 -11.52
CA MET A 474 7.30 2.89 -12.03
C MET A 474 8.73 3.02 -12.59
N CYS A 475 9.71 2.46 -11.88
CA CYS A 475 11.11 2.48 -12.32
C CYS A 475 11.31 1.68 -13.61
N LYS A 476 10.66 0.52 -13.74
CA LYS A 476 10.74 -0.34 -14.94
C LYS A 476 10.06 0.27 -16.17
N ILE A 477 8.94 0.96 -15.98
CA ILE A 477 8.29 1.73 -17.04
C ILE A 477 9.20 2.89 -17.52
N ASN A 478 10.01 3.44 -16.62
CA ASN A 478 11.10 4.36 -16.92
C ASN A 478 10.67 5.66 -17.64
N TRP A 479 9.54 6.25 -17.22
CA TRP A 479 9.05 7.51 -17.81
C TRP A 479 10.02 8.69 -17.67
N LEU A 480 10.85 8.72 -16.63
CA LEU A 480 11.85 9.78 -16.43
C LEU A 480 12.89 9.87 -17.56
N SER A 481 13.13 8.76 -18.27
CA SER A 481 14.09 8.73 -19.38
C SER A 481 13.47 9.12 -20.72
N LEU A 482 12.15 9.34 -20.78
CA LEU A 482 11.45 9.67 -22.02
C LEU A 482 11.54 11.18 -22.32
N PRO A 483 11.82 11.59 -23.57
CA PRO A 483 11.72 13.00 -23.97
C PRO A 483 10.32 13.59 -23.76
N THR A 484 9.30 12.72 -23.72
CA THR A 484 7.89 13.08 -23.54
C THR A 484 7.41 13.05 -22.08
N ALA A 485 8.33 12.98 -21.10
CA ALA A 485 7.97 12.78 -19.69
C ALA A 485 6.94 13.81 -19.19
N GLN A 486 7.10 15.09 -19.55
CA GLN A 486 6.15 16.14 -19.19
C GLN A 486 4.76 15.91 -19.81
N GLN A 487 4.69 15.60 -21.11
CA GLN A 487 3.42 15.31 -21.78
C GLN A 487 2.74 14.07 -21.17
N THR A 488 3.52 13.06 -20.79
CA THR A 488 3.03 11.90 -20.05
C THR A 488 2.42 12.31 -18.71
N MET A 489 3.04 13.23 -17.96
CA MET A 489 2.48 13.75 -16.70
C MET A 489 1.18 14.54 -16.95
N THR A 490 1.10 15.39 -17.97
CA THR A 490 -0.12 16.13 -18.31
C THR A 490 -1.28 15.18 -18.65
N ALA A 491 -1.01 14.13 -19.43
CA ALA A 491 -2.01 13.13 -19.79
C ALA A 491 -2.53 12.35 -18.56
N LEU A 492 -1.64 11.89 -17.68
CA LEU A 492 -2.06 11.17 -16.48
C LEU A 492 -2.78 12.05 -15.46
N LEU A 493 -2.45 13.35 -15.37
CA LEU A 493 -3.17 14.30 -14.49
C LEU A 493 -4.61 14.53 -14.99
N THR A 494 -4.79 14.61 -16.31
CA THR A 494 -6.12 14.66 -16.93
C THR A 494 -6.92 13.39 -16.65
N LYS A 495 -6.27 12.23 -16.75
CA LYS A 495 -6.88 10.94 -16.44
C LYS A 495 -7.24 10.79 -14.96
N TYR A 496 -6.42 11.35 -14.07
CA TYR A 496 -6.62 11.36 -12.63
C TYR A 496 -7.84 12.19 -12.20
N THR A 497 -8.05 13.39 -12.75
CA THR A 497 -9.25 14.19 -12.43
C THR A 497 -10.54 13.50 -12.89
N ARG A 498 -10.51 12.86 -14.07
CA ARG A 498 -11.58 12.00 -14.57
C ARG A 498 -11.82 10.78 -13.67
N PHE A 499 -10.75 10.16 -13.18
CA PHE A 499 -10.83 9.05 -12.21
C PHE A 499 -11.50 9.51 -10.91
N MET A 500 -11.19 10.69 -10.39
CA MET A 500 -11.83 11.26 -9.20
C MET A 500 -13.34 11.49 -9.38
N THR A 501 -13.77 11.85 -10.60
CA THR A 501 -15.20 11.87 -10.94
C THR A 501 -15.85 10.48 -10.84
N ILE A 502 -15.13 9.42 -11.20
CA ILE A 502 -15.61 8.02 -11.06
C ILE A 502 -15.64 7.62 -9.58
N VAL A 503 -14.66 8.03 -8.77
CA VAL A 503 -14.65 7.83 -7.31
C VAL A 503 -15.87 8.49 -6.66
N SER A 504 -16.20 9.72 -7.05
CA SER A 504 -17.42 10.41 -6.59
C SER A 504 -18.68 9.61 -6.94
N LEU A 505 -18.79 9.11 -8.18
CA LEU A 505 -19.90 8.25 -8.60
C LEU A 505 -19.96 6.94 -7.78
N ALA A 506 -18.83 6.26 -7.58
CA ALA A 506 -18.74 5.04 -6.78
C ALA A 506 -19.28 5.27 -5.37
N SER A 507 -18.97 6.43 -4.79
CA SER A 507 -19.36 6.81 -3.42
C SER A 507 -20.88 7.00 -3.25
N SER A 508 -21.59 7.27 -4.33
CA SER A 508 -23.07 7.35 -4.35
C SER A 508 -23.75 6.02 -4.68
N THR A 509 -23.01 5.00 -5.10
CA THR A 509 -23.56 3.71 -5.57
C THR A 509 -23.19 2.58 -4.61
N LYS A 510 -24.16 1.79 -4.16
CA LYS A 510 -23.89 0.62 -3.32
C LYS A 510 -23.01 -0.39 -4.09
N ASP A 511 -21.98 -0.91 -3.43
CA ASP A 511 -21.11 -1.98 -3.93
C ASP A 511 -20.33 -1.63 -5.20
N ARG A 512 -19.86 -0.38 -5.36
CA ARG A 512 -18.93 0.02 -6.43
C ARG A 512 -17.64 0.60 -5.86
N VAL A 513 -16.53 0.28 -6.53
CA VAL A 513 -15.17 0.67 -6.16
C VAL A 513 -14.43 1.00 -7.44
N ALA A 514 -13.80 2.18 -7.49
CA ALA A 514 -12.92 2.54 -8.60
C ALA A 514 -11.54 1.89 -8.39
N VAL A 515 -10.85 1.52 -9.48
CA VAL A 515 -9.50 0.96 -9.43
C VAL A 515 -8.58 1.76 -10.34
N PRO A 516 -7.48 2.34 -9.82
CA PRO A 516 -6.56 3.11 -10.63
C PRO A 516 -5.77 2.22 -11.61
N THR A 517 -5.43 2.78 -12.75
CA THR A 517 -4.29 2.31 -13.55
C THR A 517 -3.01 2.90 -12.96
N VAL A 518 -1.84 2.30 -13.21
CA VAL A 518 -0.56 2.70 -12.58
C VAL A 518 -0.21 4.17 -12.83
N ASP A 519 -0.55 4.72 -13.99
CA ASP A 519 -0.42 6.14 -14.33
C ASP A 519 -1.35 7.05 -13.49
N VAL A 520 -2.61 6.66 -13.33
CA VAL A 520 -3.57 7.37 -12.45
C VAL A 520 -3.13 7.31 -11.00
N ASP A 521 -2.61 6.16 -10.56
CA ASP A 521 -2.17 5.93 -9.19
C ASP A 521 -0.95 6.80 -8.84
N LEU A 522 -0.03 7.04 -9.79
CA LEU A 522 1.08 7.99 -9.61
C LEU A 522 0.55 9.40 -9.26
N ALA A 523 -0.39 9.93 -10.04
CA ALA A 523 -0.99 11.23 -9.74
C ALA A 523 -1.72 11.22 -8.39
N TRP A 524 -2.44 10.13 -8.10
CA TRP A 524 -3.19 10.02 -6.87
C TRP A 524 -2.30 9.96 -5.62
N HIS A 525 -1.26 9.14 -5.63
CA HIS A 525 -0.24 9.10 -4.58
C HIS A 525 0.46 10.45 -4.44
N THR A 526 0.78 11.12 -5.55
CA THR A 526 1.38 12.47 -5.53
C THR A 526 0.46 13.46 -4.82
N HIS A 527 -0.86 13.38 -5.02
CA HIS A 527 -1.82 14.23 -4.32
C HIS A 527 -1.90 13.89 -2.83
N GLN A 528 -1.95 12.60 -2.46
CA GLN A 528 -1.99 12.16 -1.06
C GLN A 528 -0.78 12.63 -0.24
N LEU A 529 0.37 12.79 -0.90
CA LEU A 529 1.59 13.38 -0.31
C LEU A 529 1.47 14.89 -0.05
N SER A 530 0.33 15.50 -0.36
CA SER A 530 -0.09 16.84 0.06
C SER A 530 -1.40 16.74 0.87
N PRO A 531 -1.38 16.23 2.13
CA PRO A 531 -2.55 15.71 2.81
C PRO A 531 -3.70 16.70 2.96
N ARG A 532 -3.40 17.96 3.27
CA ARG A 532 -4.40 19.02 3.37
C ARG A 532 -5.10 19.30 2.05
N SER A 533 -4.34 19.50 0.97
CA SER A 533 -4.92 19.70 -0.36
C SER A 533 -5.76 18.49 -0.80
N TYR A 534 -5.26 17.29 -0.56
CA TYR A 534 -5.98 16.06 -0.90
C TYR A 534 -7.28 15.91 -0.10
N TYR A 535 -7.25 16.25 1.19
CA TYR A 535 -8.43 16.29 2.04
C TYR A 535 -9.46 17.28 1.50
N ASP A 536 -9.06 18.54 1.27
CA ASP A 536 -9.94 19.60 0.79
C ASP A 536 -10.57 19.23 -0.56
N TYR A 537 -9.76 18.75 -1.50
CA TYR A 537 -10.19 18.32 -2.83
C TYR A 537 -11.20 17.16 -2.76
N THR A 538 -10.88 16.09 -2.02
CA THR A 538 -11.75 14.90 -1.99
C THR A 538 -13.03 15.11 -1.20
N VAL A 539 -12.98 15.91 -0.13
CA VAL A 539 -14.18 16.30 0.62
C VAL A 539 -15.10 17.15 -0.26
N ALA A 540 -14.55 18.10 -1.03
CA ALA A 540 -15.33 18.90 -1.97
C ALA A 540 -15.98 18.04 -3.08
N GLU A 541 -15.24 17.10 -3.66
CA GLU A 541 -15.71 16.28 -4.79
C GLU A 541 -16.64 15.13 -4.38
N THR A 542 -16.52 14.60 -3.16
CA THR A 542 -17.18 13.35 -2.74
C THR A 542 -17.96 13.42 -1.43
N ALA A 543 -17.95 14.58 -0.76
CA ALA A 543 -18.52 14.81 0.57
C ALA A 543 -17.91 13.93 1.69
N ALA A 544 -16.74 13.34 1.44
CA ALA A 544 -15.99 12.56 2.41
C ALA A 544 -14.50 12.51 2.04
N PHE A 545 -13.66 12.21 3.02
CA PHE A 545 -12.23 12.06 2.79
C PHE A 545 -11.93 10.71 2.16
N VAL A 546 -11.52 10.68 0.89
CA VAL A 546 -11.33 9.43 0.12
C VAL A 546 -10.09 8.69 0.61
N ASP A 547 -10.23 7.39 0.85
CA ASP A 547 -9.11 6.54 1.26
C ASP A 547 -8.36 5.90 0.10
N HIS A 548 -7.12 5.51 0.40
CA HIS A 548 -6.32 4.61 -0.43
C HIS A 548 -6.04 3.35 0.38
N ASN A 549 -6.95 2.37 0.28
CA ASN A 549 -6.77 1.11 0.98
C ASN A 549 -5.65 0.32 0.32
N ASP A 550 -4.56 0.14 1.06
CA ASP A 550 -3.38 -0.54 0.58
C ASP A 550 -3.46 -2.08 0.66
N LYS A 551 -4.59 -2.66 1.08
CA LYS A 551 -4.84 -4.12 1.09
C LYS A 551 -6.19 -4.47 0.44
N VAL A 552 -6.14 -4.98 -0.79
CA VAL A 552 -7.32 -5.39 -1.58
C VAL A 552 -7.17 -6.82 -2.08
N ASP A 553 -8.21 -7.64 -1.87
CA ASP A 553 -8.26 -8.99 -2.42
C ASP A 553 -8.11 -8.97 -3.95
N GLU A 554 -7.16 -9.73 -4.48
CA GLU A 554 -6.79 -9.73 -5.90
C GLU A 554 -7.97 -9.99 -6.85
N ASP A 555 -8.90 -10.88 -6.48
CA ASP A 555 -10.10 -11.17 -7.30
C ASP A 555 -11.08 -10.00 -7.33
N LYS A 556 -11.23 -9.30 -6.18
CA LYS A 556 -12.10 -8.12 -6.09
C LYS A 556 -11.52 -6.95 -6.87
N LEU A 557 -10.20 -6.76 -6.80
CA LEU A 557 -9.48 -5.76 -7.57
C LEU A 557 -9.76 -5.95 -9.07
N SER A 558 -9.71 -7.19 -9.55
CA SER A 558 -9.99 -7.54 -10.94
C SER A 558 -11.43 -7.20 -11.37
N THR A 559 -12.43 -7.50 -10.52
CA THR A 559 -13.83 -7.19 -10.81
C THR A 559 -14.12 -5.67 -10.78
N ALA A 560 -13.52 -4.95 -9.84
CA ALA A 560 -13.68 -3.50 -9.72
C ALA A 560 -12.97 -2.76 -10.87
N PHE A 561 -11.87 -3.31 -11.38
CA PHE A 561 -11.17 -2.78 -12.56
C PHE A 561 -12.00 -2.85 -13.84
N GLU A 562 -12.75 -3.94 -14.04
CA GLU A 562 -13.72 -4.06 -15.13
C GLU A 562 -14.80 -2.97 -15.07
N TRP A 563 -15.37 -2.74 -13.88
CA TRP A 563 -16.36 -1.68 -13.69
C TRP A 563 -15.77 -0.28 -13.96
N THR A 564 -14.54 -0.04 -13.53
CA THR A 564 -13.86 1.24 -13.76
C THR A 564 -13.61 1.47 -15.24
N CYS A 565 -13.10 0.47 -15.96
CA CYS A 565 -12.91 0.53 -17.42
C CYS A 565 -14.21 0.88 -18.15
N LYS A 566 -15.30 0.18 -17.81
CA LYS A 566 -16.61 0.42 -18.39
C LYS A 566 -17.10 1.84 -18.14
N THR A 567 -17.08 2.26 -16.87
CA THR A 567 -17.60 3.58 -16.45
C THR A 567 -16.80 4.72 -17.09
N TYR A 568 -15.48 4.59 -17.17
CA TYR A 568 -14.63 5.58 -17.82
C TYR A 568 -14.95 5.70 -19.31
N GLN A 569 -15.08 4.57 -20.03
CA GLN A 569 -15.42 4.57 -21.45
C GLN A 569 -16.79 5.19 -21.71
N GLU A 570 -17.81 4.83 -20.91
CA GLU A 570 -19.16 5.37 -21.04
C GLU A 570 -19.23 6.89 -20.79
N ARG A 571 -18.39 7.41 -19.88
CA ARG A 571 -18.41 8.82 -19.46
C ARG A 571 -17.54 9.73 -20.33
N PHE A 572 -16.39 9.24 -20.77
CA PHE A 572 -15.38 10.06 -21.42
C PHE A 572 -15.13 9.69 -22.88
N GLY A 573 -15.73 8.59 -23.38
CA GLY A 573 -15.55 8.16 -24.77
C GLY A 573 -14.11 7.78 -25.11
N GLU A 574 -13.33 7.39 -24.10
CA GLU A 574 -11.91 7.03 -24.22
C GLU A 574 -11.63 5.70 -23.52
N VAL A 575 -10.58 5.01 -23.96
CA VAL A 575 -10.16 3.75 -23.34
C VAL A 575 -9.44 4.05 -22.03
N TYR A 576 -9.84 3.40 -20.93
CA TYR A 576 -9.24 3.65 -19.61
C TYR A 576 -7.83 3.05 -19.48
N SER A 577 -7.69 1.75 -19.68
CA SER A 577 -6.39 1.08 -19.72
C SER A 577 -6.01 0.89 -21.18
N GLU A 578 -4.91 1.47 -21.64
CA GLU A 578 -4.45 1.34 -23.03
C GLU A 578 -3.60 0.07 -23.23
N CYS A 579 -3.04 -0.49 -22.15
CA CYS A 579 -2.16 -1.67 -22.19
C CYS A 579 -2.71 -2.81 -23.02
N LYS A 580 -1.86 -3.42 -23.84
CA LYS A 580 -2.20 -4.53 -24.76
C LYS A 580 -1.90 -5.93 -24.21
N CYS A 581 -1.71 -6.08 -22.89
CA CYS A 581 -1.59 -7.42 -22.30
C CYS A 581 -2.91 -8.20 -22.44
N TRP A 582 -2.84 -9.53 -22.39
CA TRP A 582 -4.02 -10.39 -22.57
C TRP A 582 -5.16 -10.03 -21.62
N TYR A 583 -4.83 -9.67 -20.37
CA TYR A 583 -5.80 -9.33 -19.36
C TYR A 583 -6.53 -8.02 -19.67
N CYS A 584 -5.78 -6.93 -19.93
CA CYS A 584 -6.40 -5.62 -20.18
C CYS A 584 -7.26 -5.63 -21.44
N GLU A 585 -6.79 -6.28 -22.51
CA GLU A 585 -7.58 -6.51 -23.71
C GLU A 585 -8.87 -7.29 -23.42
N THR A 586 -8.78 -8.35 -22.61
CA THR A 586 -9.95 -9.13 -22.22
C THR A 586 -10.93 -8.30 -21.40
N VAL A 587 -10.45 -7.54 -20.41
CA VAL A 587 -11.28 -6.67 -19.57
C VAL A 587 -11.98 -5.58 -20.40
N ARG A 588 -11.31 -4.98 -21.40
CA ARG A 588 -11.95 -4.05 -22.33
C ARG A 588 -13.11 -4.68 -23.08
N VAL A 589 -12.98 -5.93 -23.51
CA VAL A 589 -14.07 -6.67 -24.15
C VAL A 589 -15.18 -7.02 -23.14
N MET A 590 -14.84 -7.37 -21.90
CA MET A 590 -15.83 -7.62 -20.84
C MET A 590 -16.61 -6.36 -20.46
N ALA A 591 -16.00 -5.18 -20.57
CA ALA A 591 -16.62 -3.90 -20.30
C ALA A 591 -17.68 -3.50 -21.36
N LEU A 592 -17.74 -4.19 -22.50
CA LEU A 592 -18.77 -3.95 -23.52
C LEU A 592 -20.17 -4.33 -23.02
N PRO A 593 -21.23 -3.61 -23.45
CA PRO A 593 -22.59 -3.98 -23.13
C PRO A 593 -22.93 -5.41 -23.57
N ALA A 594 -23.51 -6.20 -22.67
CA ALA A 594 -23.97 -7.55 -22.97
C ALA A 594 -25.29 -7.51 -23.77
N THR A 595 -25.26 -7.14 -25.06
CA THR A 595 -26.29 -7.48 -26.07
C THR A 595 -26.05 -6.82 -27.44
N LYS A 596 -25.97 -7.65 -28.50
CA LYS A 596 -26.95 -7.72 -29.60
C LYS A 596 -26.72 -8.98 -30.44
N MET A 597 -27.82 -9.61 -30.88
CA MET A 597 -27.78 -10.82 -31.71
C MET A 597 -27.45 -10.56 -33.20
N PHE A 598 -27.41 -9.29 -33.65
CA PHE A 598 -27.05 -8.91 -35.02
C PHE A 598 -26.34 -7.55 -35.06
N GLY A 599 -25.21 -7.48 -35.77
CA GLY A 599 -24.43 -6.27 -36.04
C GLY A 599 -23.43 -5.88 -34.92
N SER A 600 -22.39 -5.11 -35.28
CA SER A 600 -21.42 -4.57 -34.32
C SER A 600 -21.98 -3.36 -33.58
N GLY A 601 -21.86 -3.38 -32.24
CA GLY A 601 -22.32 -2.30 -31.35
C GLY A 601 -21.52 -0.99 -31.52
N LYS A 602 -22.04 0.14 -31.01
CA LYS A 602 -21.34 1.44 -31.07
C LYS A 602 -20.01 1.37 -30.31
N GLU A 603 -20.03 0.76 -29.14
CA GLU A 603 -18.90 0.57 -28.22
C GLU A 603 -17.87 -0.39 -28.82
N GLU A 604 -18.33 -1.40 -29.55
CA GLU A 604 -17.48 -2.35 -30.26
C GLU A 604 -16.77 -1.68 -31.44
N LYS A 605 -17.49 -0.85 -32.23
CA LYS A 605 -16.90 -0.04 -33.30
C LYS A 605 -15.89 0.97 -32.75
N PHE A 606 -16.18 1.55 -31.59
CA PHE A 606 -15.25 2.44 -30.89
C PHE A 606 -13.94 1.73 -30.54
N LEU A 607 -13.99 0.53 -29.94
CA LEU A 607 -12.79 -0.24 -29.64
C LEU A 607 -12.01 -0.58 -30.91
N GLU A 608 -12.67 -1.00 -31.99
CA GLU A 608 -11.99 -1.28 -33.26
C GLU A 608 -11.35 -0.04 -33.89
N ALA A 609 -11.99 1.13 -33.76
CA ALA A 609 -11.40 2.40 -34.18
C ALA A 609 -10.16 2.75 -33.35
N TRP A 610 -10.22 2.58 -32.02
CA TRP A 610 -9.06 2.75 -31.14
C TRP A 610 -7.91 1.83 -31.54
N HIS A 611 -8.16 0.54 -31.77
CA HIS A 611 -7.10 -0.39 -32.21
C HIS A 611 -6.46 -0.01 -33.55
N SER A 612 -7.23 0.63 -34.43
CA SER A 612 -6.75 1.08 -35.74
C SER A 612 -5.98 2.41 -35.67
N SER A 613 -6.04 3.11 -34.53
CA SER A 613 -5.42 4.40 -34.32
C SER A 613 -3.88 4.32 -34.29
N PRO A 614 -3.17 5.40 -34.68
CA PRO A 614 -1.72 5.50 -34.50
C PRO A 614 -1.28 5.35 -33.04
N GLU A 615 -2.07 5.87 -32.10
CA GLU A 615 -1.79 5.86 -30.66
C GLU A 615 -1.70 4.41 -30.17
N ALA A 616 -2.71 3.59 -30.50
CA ALA A 616 -2.71 2.18 -30.11
C ALA A 616 -1.49 1.44 -30.66
N LYS A 617 -1.02 1.73 -31.88
CA LYS A 617 0.13 1.01 -32.50
C LYS A 617 1.43 1.17 -31.69
N ASN A 618 1.58 2.29 -30.99
CA ASN A 618 2.77 2.59 -30.20
C ASN A 618 2.69 2.09 -28.75
N VAL A 619 1.54 1.57 -28.31
CA VAL A 619 1.38 1.03 -26.96
C VAL A 619 2.19 -0.26 -26.80
N PRO A 620 3.08 -0.35 -25.79
CA PRO A 620 3.83 -1.56 -25.49
C PRO A 620 2.93 -2.78 -25.18
N ILE A 621 3.44 -3.98 -25.47
CA ILE A 621 2.72 -5.25 -25.28
C ILE A 621 3.42 -6.08 -24.21
N PRO A 622 2.89 -6.15 -22.97
CA PRO A 622 3.43 -7.04 -21.94
C PRO A 622 3.25 -8.53 -22.30
N PRO A 623 4.16 -9.41 -21.82
CA PRO A 623 5.31 -9.12 -20.97
C PRO A 623 6.55 -8.64 -21.75
N ALA A 624 6.52 -8.59 -23.08
CA ALA A 624 7.68 -8.23 -23.90
C ALA A 624 8.15 -6.78 -23.71
N ALA A 625 7.23 -5.88 -23.34
CA ALA A 625 7.55 -4.51 -22.97
C ALA A 625 6.58 -4.00 -21.89
N GLU A 626 7.10 -3.25 -20.92
CA GLU A 626 6.31 -2.71 -19.81
C GLU A 626 5.30 -1.67 -20.29
N SER A 627 4.11 -1.67 -19.67
CA SER A 627 3.02 -0.74 -19.98
C SER A 627 2.26 -0.38 -18.72
N ALA A 628 1.68 0.82 -18.69
CA ALA A 628 0.72 1.20 -17.66
C ALA A 628 -0.58 0.39 -17.83
N HIS A 629 -0.92 -0.38 -16.80
CA HIS A 629 -2.16 -1.16 -16.69
C HIS A 629 -2.72 -1.06 -15.27
N VAL A 630 -3.58 -1.99 -14.86
CA VAL A 630 -4.12 -2.04 -13.49
C VAL A 630 -3.01 -1.88 -12.44
N SER A 631 -3.23 -1.02 -11.45
CA SER A 631 -2.33 -0.92 -10.30
C SER A 631 -2.65 -2.04 -9.31
N SER A 632 -1.69 -2.96 -9.13
CA SER A 632 -1.84 -4.15 -8.28
C SER A 632 -0.96 -4.10 -7.03
N HIS A 633 -0.32 -2.97 -6.73
CA HIS A 633 0.44 -2.81 -5.48
C HIS A 633 -0.38 -3.05 -4.19
N PRO A 634 -1.70 -2.78 -4.12
CA PRO A 634 -2.47 -3.11 -2.92
C PRO A 634 -2.97 -4.57 -2.94
N ALA A 635 -2.70 -5.34 -4.00
CA ALA A 635 -3.22 -6.70 -4.13
C ALA A 635 -2.64 -7.62 -3.05
N VAL A 636 -3.53 -8.29 -2.34
CA VAL A 636 -3.21 -9.30 -1.34
C VAL A 636 -4.00 -10.58 -1.60
N HIS A 637 -3.41 -11.71 -1.23
CA HIS A 637 -4.10 -12.99 -1.24
C HIS A 637 -4.92 -13.17 0.03
N THR A 638 -6.20 -13.47 -0.11
CA THR A 638 -7.08 -13.68 1.04
C THR A 638 -7.11 -15.13 1.49
N ASN A 639 -6.58 -15.39 2.69
CA ASN A 639 -6.73 -16.64 3.41
C ASN A 639 -8.12 -16.71 4.06
N GLU A 640 -9.00 -17.51 3.47
CA GLU A 640 -10.38 -17.66 3.92
C GLU A 640 -10.59 -18.90 4.80
N THR A 641 -11.38 -18.74 5.85
CA THR A 641 -11.92 -19.89 6.60
C THR A 641 -12.85 -20.74 5.72
N THR A 642 -13.04 -22.01 6.10
CA THR A 642 -13.88 -22.96 5.35
C THR A 642 -15.29 -22.41 5.08
N SER A 643 -15.91 -21.78 6.08
CA SER A 643 -17.25 -21.21 5.96
C SER A 643 -17.31 -20.02 5.00
N ARG A 644 -16.28 -19.16 5.00
CA ARG A 644 -16.20 -18.03 4.07
C ARG A 644 -15.96 -18.51 2.64
N ARG A 645 -15.02 -19.45 2.47
CA ARG A 645 -14.67 -20.05 1.18
C ARG A 645 -15.87 -20.71 0.51
N ALA A 646 -16.78 -21.32 1.27
CA ALA A 646 -18.00 -21.92 0.73
C ALA A 646 -18.89 -20.90 0.00
N HIS A 647 -18.89 -19.63 0.45
CA HIS A 647 -19.68 -18.58 -0.18
C HIS A 647 -18.95 -17.87 -1.33
N THR A 648 -17.64 -17.65 -1.20
CA THR A 648 -16.85 -16.87 -2.18
C THR A 648 -16.34 -17.71 -3.35
N ARG A 649 -16.10 -19.02 -3.16
CA ARG A 649 -15.59 -19.92 -4.21
C ARG A 649 -16.47 -19.95 -5.47
N PRO A 650 -17.81 -20.09 -5.40
CA PRO A 650 -18.65 -20.07 -6.60
C PRO A 650 -18.52 -18.77 -7.39
N LEU A 651 -18.42 -17.63 -6.71
CA LEU A 651 -18.33 -16.29 -7.32
C LEU A 651 -16.97 -16.06 -7.99
N ARG A 652 -15.88 -16.50 -7.34
CA ARG A 652 -14.53 -16.49 -7.91
C ARG A 652 -14.43 -17.38 -9.15
N LEU A 653 -15.05 -18.56 -9.10
CA LEU A 653 -15.12 -19.50 -10.23
C LEU A 653 -15.91 -18.91 -11.40
N ASP A 654 -17.07 -18.30 -11.15
CA ASP A 654 -17.89 -17.65 -12.17
C ASP A 654 -17.11 -16.52 -12.88
N TYR A 655 -16.50 -15.62 -12.12
CA TYR A 655 -15.68 -14.54 -12.68
C TYR A 655 -14.52 -15.09 -13.52
N ARG A 656 -13.79 -16.08 -13.00
CA ARG A 656 -12.69 -16.71 -13.73
C ARG A 656 -13.17 -17.35 -15.03
N ASN A 657 -14.25 -18.12 -15.01
CA ASN A 657 -14.81 -18.75 -16.21
C ASN A 657 -15.19 -17.69 -17.25
N ARG A 658 -15.80 -16.58 -16.83
CA ARG A 658 -16.17 -15.46 -17.70
C ARG A 658 -14.94 -14.78 -18.32
N LEU A 659 -13.89 -14.58 -17.53
CA LEU A 659 -12.61 -14.03 -18.00
C LEU A 659 -12.00 -14.96 -19.06
N GLU A 660 -11.99 -16.28 -18.82
CA GLU A 660 -11.43 -17.27 -19.75
C GLU A 660 -12.21 -17.36 -21.07
N GLU A 661 -13.55 -17.41 -20.99
CA GLU A 661 -14.42 -17.43 -22.15
C GLU A 661 -14.26 -16.17 -23.00
N THR A 662 -14.21 -15.01 -22.34
CA THR A 662 -14.06 -13.72 -23.02
C THR A 662 -12.68 -13.58 -23.65
N HIS A 663 -11.63 -14.02 -22.97
CA HIS A 663 -10.27 -14.06 -23.54
C HIS A 663 -10.24 -14.91 -24.82
N SER A 664 -10.86 -16.09 -24.81
CA SER A 664 -10.94 -16.96 -26.00
C SER A 664 -11.64 -16.26 -27.18
N LYS A 665 -12.74 -15.54 -26.91
CA LYS A 665 -13.47 -14.73 -27.91
C LYS A 665 -12.62 -13.57 -28.43
N ALA A 666 -12.00 -12.79 -27.53
CA ALA A 666 -11.16 -11.65 -27.85
C ALA A 666 -9.94 -12.06 -28.70
N ARG A 667 -9.29 -13.18 -28.35
CA ARG A 667 -8.16 -13.74 -29.11
C ARG A 667 -8.55 -14.23 -30.50
N LYS A 668 -9.69 -14.92 -30.63
CA LYS A 668 -10.23 -15.33 -31.95
C LYS A 668 -10.51 -14.11 -32.83
N ARG A 669 -11.04 -13.03 -32.26
CA ARG A 669 -11.31 -11.78 -32.97
C ARG A 669 -10.02 -11.09 -33.42
N ALA A 670 -9.05 -10.97 -32.53
CA ALA A 670 -7.74 -10.40 -32.84
C ALA A 670 -7.10 -11.10 -34.05
N ASN A 671 -7.17 -12.44 -34.11
CA ASN A 671 -6.63 -13.23 -35.21
C ASN A 671 -7.44 -13.14 -36.52
N LYS A 672 -8.78 -12.96 -36.43
CA LYS A 672 -9.66 -12.90 -37.61
C LYS A 672 -9.65 -11.53 -38.29
N THR A 673 -9.75 -10.45 -37.51
CA THR A 673 -9.89 -9.09 -38.04
C THR A 673 -8.56 -8.55 -38.60
N PHE A 674 -7.42 -9.01 -38.07
CA PHE A 674 -6.10 -8.53 -38.46
C PHE A 674 -5.15 -9.68 -38.82
N LYS A 675 -5.44 -10.38 -39.93
CA LYS A 675 -4.54 -11.45 -40.45
C LYS A 675 -3.09 -10.96 -40.67
N ALA A 676 -2.89 -9.67 -40.91
CA ALA A 676 -1.58 -9.05 -41.09
C ALA A 676 -0.80 -8.86 -39.77
N ASP A 677 -1.50 -8.78 -38.63
CA ASP A 677 -0.90 -8.45 -37.33
C ASP A 677 -0.65 -9.69 -36.45
N GLN A 678 -0.62 -10.92 -36.99
CA GLN A 678 -0.38 -12.20 -36.29
C GLN A 678 0.12 -12.08 -34.82
N GLY A 679 -0.79 -11.89 -33.85
CA GLY A 679 -0.44 -11.82 -32.41
C GLY A 679 0.00 -10.46 -31.84
N LYS A 680 0.01 -9.35 -32.59
CA LYS A 680 0.40 -7.99 -32.13
C LYS A 680 -0.71 -7.17 -31.48
N ARG A 681 -1.95 -7.68 -31.44
CA ARG A 681 -3.08 -6.98 -30.80
C ARG A 681 -3.21 -7.29 -29.31
N MET A 682 -2.65 -8.42 -28.86
CA MET A 682 -2.81 -8.89 -27.50
C MET A 682 -1.60 -9.73 -27.11
N GLY A 683 -1.03 -9.46 -25.94
CA GLY A 683 0.05 -10.26 -25.36
C GLY A 683 -0.36 -11.71 -25.10
N PRO A 684 0.61 -12.62 -24.91
CA PRO A 684 0.35 -14.00 -24.54
C PRO A 684 -0.27 -14.11 -23.13
N ARG A 685 -1.13 -15.11 -22.92
CA ARG A 685 -1.67 -15.48 -21.61
C ARG A 685 -0.83 -16.59 -21.00
N GLY A 686 -0.57 -16.49 -19.69
CA GLY A 686 0.19 -17.49 -18.94
C GLY A 686 1.70 -17.26 -18.94
N GLU A 687 2.14 -16.14 -19.52
CA GLU A 687 3.53 -15.67 -19.50
C GLU A 687 3.69 -14.47 -18.56
N ASP A 688 2.68 -14.16 -17.74
CA ASP A 688 2.75 -13.08 -16.76
C ASP A 688 3.73 -13.45 -15.65
N MET A 689 4.75 -12.61 -15.48
CA MET A 689 5.79 -12.78 -14.48
C MET A 689 5.86 -11.54 -13.59
N ALA A 690 6.17 -11.77 -12.31
CA ALA A 690 6.62 -10.74 -11.40
C ALA A 690 8.12 -10.93 -11.15
N SER A 691 8.91 -9.89 -11.42
CA SER A 691 10.33 -9.90 -11.09
C SER A 691 10.52 -9.72 -9.58
N PHE A 692 11.32 -10.58 -8.96
CA PHE A 692 11.63 -10.54 -7.54
C PHE A 692 13.13 -10.80 -7.34
N TRP A 693 13.89 -9.75 -6.97
CA TRP A 693 15.35 -9.78 -6.85
C TRP A 693 16.08 -10.34 -8.09
N GLY A 694 15.55 -10.01 -9.28
CA GLY A 694 16.07 -10.45 -10.58
C GLY A 694 15.60 -11.84 -11.03
N LYS A 695 14.79 -12.54 -10.22
CA LYS A 695 14.15 -13.80 -10.62
C LYS A 695 12.72 -13.53 -11.07
N GLU A 696 12.33 -14.06 -12.22
CA GLU A 696 10.95 -14.05 -12.68
C GLU A 696 10.12 -15.13 -11.95
N VAL A 697 9.00 -14.71 -11.35
CA VAL A 697 8.07 -15.56 -10.62
C VAL A 697 6.73 -15.57 -11.37
N PRO A 698 6.22 -16.73 -11.80
CA PRO A 698 4.94 -16.83 -12.47
C PRO A 698 3.79 -16.30 -11.60
N VAL A 699 2.93 -15.48 -12.18
CA VAL A 699 1.71 -14.97 -11.54
C VAL A 699 0.49 -15.24 -12.42
N GLN A 700 -0.71 -15.16 -11.86
CA GLN A 700 -1.95 -15.43 -12.62
C GLN A 700 -2.26 -14.34 -13.65
N GLY A 701 -1.70 -13.16 -13.46
CA GLY A 701 -1.88 -12.01 -14.33
C GLY A 701 -1.49 -10.72 -13.61
N PRO A 702 -1.68 -9.56 -14.25
CA PRO A 702 -1.20 -8.28 -13.74
C PRO A 702 -1.92 -7.77 -12.48
N TRP A 703 -3.08 -8.35 -12.13
CA TRP A 703 -3.85 -8.02 -10.93
C TRP A 703 -3.43 -8.83 -9.69
N ALA A 704 -2.58 -9.86 -9.85
CA ALA A 704 -2.25 -10.83 -8.81
C ALA A 704 -1.33 -10.23 -7.73
N ALA A 705 -1.45 -10.75 -6.51
CA ALA A 705 -0.63 -10.35 -5.36
C ALA A 705 0.80 -10.92 -5.46
N SER A 706 1.73 -10.19 -6.07
CA SER A 706 3.14 -10.63 -6.23
C SER A 706 3.83 -10.91 -4.90
N LEU A 707 3.52 -10.14 -3.85
CA LEU A 707 4.06 -10.37 -2.50
C LEU A 707 3.57 -11.68 -1.88
N ALA A 708 2.38 -12.16 -2.24
CA ALA A 708 1.88 -13.45 -1.77
C ALA A 708 2.71 -14.62 -2.33
N ALA A 709 3.26 -14.45 -3.54
CA ALA A 709 4.10 -15.45 -4.19
C ALA A 709 5.57 -15.41 -3.74
N THR A 710 6.01 -14.31 -3.11
CA THR A 710 7.44 -14.01 -2.90
C THR A 710 7.84 -13.83 -1.44
N THR A 711 6.88 -13.62 -0.53
CA THR A 711 7.12 -13.41 0.90
C THR A 711 6.51 -14.52 1.76
N THR A 712 7.04 -14.76 2.96
CA THR A 712 6.56 -15.79 3.89
C THR A 712 6.48 -15.28 5.33
N SER A 713 5.78 -16.03 6.19
CA SER A 713 5.73 -15.78 7.63
C SER A 713 7.02 -16.09 8.38
N ASP A 714 8.02 -16.70 7.75
CA ASP A 714 9.34 -16.85 8.34
C ASP A 714 10.17 -15.56 8.21
N MET A 715 9.94 -14.83 7.11
CA MET A 715 10.66 -13.59 6.81
C MET A 715 10.06 -12.40 7.55
N TYR A 716 8.73 -12.34 7.64
CA TYR A 716 7.98 -11.19 8.14
C TYR A 716 7.05 -11.57 9.30
N PRO A 717 6.95 -10.71 10.34
CA PRO A 717 5.98 -10.89 11.45
C PRO A 717 4.51 -10.90 10.99
N SER A 718 4.23 -10.16 9.92
CA SER A 718 2.95 -10.08 9.22
C SER A 718 3.26 -10.14 7.72
N PRO A 719 3.04 -11.28 7.04
CA PRO A 719 3.35 -11.42 5.62
C PRO A 719 2.64 -10.33 4.78
N PRO A 720 3.39 -9.48 4.05
CA PRO A 720 2.81 -8.27 3.45
C PRO A 720 1.85 -8.54 2.28
N GLY A 721 1.89 -9.74 1.70
CA GLY A 721 1.05 -10.18 0.60
C GLY A 721 -0.23 -10.92 0.99
N PHE A 722 -0.53 -11.07 2.28
CA PHE A 722 -1.68 -11.86 2.75
C PHE A 722 -2.61 -11.07 3.65
N VAL A 723 -3.89 -11.43 3.61
CA VAL A 723 -4.89 -11.04 4.62
C VAL A 723 -5.74 -12.24 5.00
N SER A 724 -6.21 -12.28 6.25
CA SER A 724 -7.09 -13.36 6.71
C SER A 724 -8.54 -12.88 6.81
N THR A 725 -9.50 -13.69 6.37
CA THR A 725 -10.93 -13.36 6.47
C THR A 725 -11.81 -14.57 6.79
N GLY A 726 -12.94 -14.29 7.42
CA GLY A 726 -13.95 -15.28 7.81
C GLY A 726 -14.00 -15.51 9.33
N PRO A 727 -15.09 -16.08 9.86
CA PRO A 727 -15.29 -16.20 11.30
C PRO A 727 -14.12 -16.86 12.03
N GLY A 728 -13.67 -16.25 13.13
CA GLY A 728 -12.58 -16.80 13.97
C GLY A 728 -11.16 -16.54 13.46
N ALA A 729 -10.97 -16.03 12.23
CA ALA A 729 -9.65 -15.76 11.67
C ALA A 729 -8.95 -14.56 12.33
N VAL A 730 -7.62 -14.45 12.14
CA VAL A 730 -6.86 -13.22 12.44
C VAL A 730 -7.50 -12.05 11.72
N GLY A 731 -7.73 -10.97 12.45
CA GLY A 731 -8.53 -9.87 11.96
C GLY A 731 -9.95 -10.31 11.68
N SER A 732 -10.62 -10.93 12.65
CA SER A 732 -12.08 -11.10 12.70
C SER A 732 -12.60 -10.41 13.93
N CYS A 733 -13.85 -9.98 13.92
CA CYS A 733 -14.39 -9.29 15.08
C CYS A 733 -14.98 -10.28 16.07
N ALA A 734 -15.14 -9.83 17.31
CA ALA A 734 -15.90 -10.53 18.33
C ALA A 734 -17.38 -10.64 17.90
N THR A 735 -17.98 -11.81 18.12
CA THR A 735 -19.40 -12.04 17.83
C THR A 735 -20.28 -11.04 18.58
N GLY A 736 -21.38 -10.62 17.95
CA GLY A 736 -22.32 -9.64 18.50
C GLY A 736 -21.82 -8.19 18.56
N THR A 737 -20.50 -7.97 18.62
CA THR A 737 -19.87 -6.63 18.63
C THR A 737 -19.58 -6.05 17.26
N CYS A 738 -19.47 -6.82 16.15
CA CYS A 738 -19.21 -6.21 14.83
C CYS A 738 -20.03 -6.72 13.63
N GLY A 739 -20.95 -7.68 13.82
CA GLY A 739 -21.88 -8.18 12.79
C GLY A 739 -21.24 -8.83 11.54
N GLY A 740 -21.59 -10.09 11.25
CA GLY A 740 -21.35 -10.75 9.95
C GLY A 740 -19.92 -11.28 9.68
N SER A 741 -19.84 -12.21 8.74
CA SER A 741 -18.67 -13.06 8.37
C SER A 741 -17.52 -12.37 7.64
N GLY A 742 -17.48 -11.03 7.60
CA GLY A 742 -16.37 -10.27 7.03
C GLY A 742 -15.21 -10.13 8.01
N GLY A 743 -13.97 -10.19 7.51
CA GLY A 743 -12.77 -9.90 8.30
C GLY A 743 -12.69 -8.42 8.73
N CYS A 744 -12.03 -8.19 9.86
CA CYS A 744 -11.57 -6.95 10.48
C CYS A 744 -10.08 -6.68 10.22
N ALA A 745 -9.36 -7.63 9.60
CA ALA A 745 -7.91 -7.58 9.31
C ALA A 745 -7.52 -6.48 8.30
N SER A 746 -8.51 -5.94 7.60
CA SER A 746 -8.32 -4.86 6.65
C SER A 746 -9.68 -4.18 6.52
N GLU A 747 -9.67 -2.88 6.25
CA GLU A 747 -10.81 -2.16 5.68
C GLU A 747 -11.09 -2.70 4.26
N THR A 748 -11.33 -4.02 4.16
CA THR A 748 -11.11 -4.90 3.00
C THR A 748 -11.85 -4.53 1.72
N LEU A 749 -12.69 -3.49 1.75
CA LEU A 749 -13.51 -3.05 0.64
C LEU A 749 -13.64 -1.52 0.50
N GLY A 750 -12.71 -0.75 1.05
CA GLY A 750 -12.68 0.72 0.95
C GLY A 750 -11.74 1.33 -0.10
N MET A 751 -11.23 0.59 -1.08
CA MET A 751 -10.34 1.21 -2.09
C MET A 751 -11.14 2.27 -2.86
N CYS A 752 -10.67 3.52 -2.88
CA CYS A 752 -11.32 4.64 -3.54
C CYS A 752 -12.82 4.80 -3.17
N SER A 753 -13.24 4.47 -1.94
CA SER A 753 -14.62 4.71 -1.50
C SER A 753 -14.67 5.89 -0.54
N ALA A 754 -15.53 6.87 -0.85
CA ALA A 754 -15.77 7.97 0.08
C ALA A 754 -16.74 7.57 1.19
N ARG A 755 -17.48 6.45 1.06
CA ARG A 755 -18.38 5.90 2.11
C ARG A 755 -18.29 4.38 2.20
N CYS A 756 -18.34 3.86 3.44
CA CYS A 756 -18.43 2.45 3.89
C CYS A 756 -17.13 1.77 4.35
N VAL A 757 -17.05 1.56 5.66
CA VAL A 757 -16.30 0.46 6.29
C VAL A 757 -17.12 -0.82 6.15
N GLY A 758 -16.67 -1.75 5.30
CA GLY A 758 -17.17 -3.13 5.23
C GLY A 758 -18.58 -3.27 4.64
N SER A 759 -18.68 -3.28 3.32
CA SER A 759 -19.80 -3.93 2.62
C SER A 759 -19.26 -5.22 2.05
N ALA A 760 -19.76 -6.38 2.48
CA ALA A 760 -19.42 -7.64 1.84
C ALA A 760 -19.89 -7.58 0.38
N TRP A 761 -18.95 -7.44 -0.56
CA TRP A 761 -19.21 -7.51 -2.01
C TRP A 761 -19.84 -8.84 -2.46
N PHE A 762 -19.98 -9.79 -1.54
CA PHE A 762 -20.79 -11.00 -1.67
C PHE A 762 -21.62 -11.17 -0.40
N GLY A 763 -22.62 -10.30 -0.26
CA GLY A 763 -23.68 -10.41 0.73
C GLY A 763 -24.98 -10.70 -0.02
N GLY A 764 -25.27 -11.99 -0.19
CA GLY A 764 -26.60 -12.43 -0.61
C GLY A 764 -27.66 -11.81 0.32
N LYS A 765 -28.81 -11.44 -0.27
CA LYS A 765 -30.01 -11.04 0.45
C LYS A 765 -30.21 -11.98 1.65
N SER A 766 -30.13 -11.46 2.87
CA SER A 766 -30.56 -12.20 4.04
C SER A 766 -32.06 -12.43 3.89
N GLY A 767 -32.42 -13.68 3.61
CA GLY A 767 -33.80 -14.13 3.51
C GLY A 767 -34.54 -13.92 4.81
N CYS A 768 -35.79 -13.50 4.67
CA CYS A 768 -36.81 -13.59 5.72
C CYS A 768 -36.87 -15.03 6.23
N THR A 769 -36.76 -15.21 7.54
CA THR A 769 -37.30 -16.37 8.27
C THR A 769 -38.31 -15.78 9.26
N GLY A 770 -39.53 -16.24 9.44
CA GLY A 770 -40.36 -17.27 8.86
C GLY A 770 -41.66 -17.17 9.65
N PHE A 771 -42.80 -17.00 9.00
CA PHE A 771 -44.10 -17.12 9.67
C PHE A 771 -44.33 -18.60 9.99
N ALA A 772 -44.67 -18.87 11.25
CA ALA A 772 -45.11 -20.16 11.73
C ALA A 772 -46.39 -20.60 11.01
N GLY A 773 -46.47 -21.88 10.65
CA GLY A 773 -47.72 -22.54 10.32
C GLY A 773 -48.05 -23.51 11.45
N SER A 774 -49.17 -23.24 12.13
CA SER A 774 -49.88 -24.08 13.11
C SER A 774 -49.15 -24.49 14.39
#